data_AF-A0A9P3JAC9-F1
#
_entry.id   AF-A0A9P3JAC9-F1
#
_cell.length_a   1.000
_cell.length_b   1.000
_cell.length_c   1.000
_cell.angle_alpha   90.00
_cell.angle_beta   90.00
_cell.angle_gamma   90.00
#
_symmetry.space_group_name_H-M   'P 1'
#
loop_
_entity.id
_entity.type
_entity.pdbx_description
1 polymer ?
#
loop_
_entity_poly.entity_id
_entity_poly.type
_entity_poly.pdbx_seq_one_letter_code
_entity_poly.pdbx_strand_id
1 'polypeptide(L)'
;MDSDDNTDQAEPPPRNGLSVLGVFPLFPPTIPNVQPTSPPRPSRLSPPRHQKYPFEPVSPLCSSHDDMPDLDVEHVEGTSEPAASSRESPVDASTKRKASAHWTQRPLPWAPPPKKPAPAPNPPPPTPSSGLNPSSPADAEYAIIKRRFVDDWSRRFPWLLLTQMKNGRPALKCAVCLQFGDAFSNTNYGKKGEGARDLQVGSIRIHVGTRAHKNALKAKEEREREKEQQRTLDRWRTSDSSTKHLIRCFHIALFVCKADAPIAMYVALCYFLASEGLPDLPQGGAYGTYYTEYGFKQGTKAISNYLRDEQLQHLLSSPYVGIAIDESTDRVHGKHMILYATFFRGSHVVTEFVALLSVERTDAASLTAVLLQFLSSIGLDLQRIVGMSTDGASVMTGATSGVVTRLKSRILHLVATHCIAHREALAAKDAAAAVTELNVIDILIRAFADLVGRSNIQHSSFKNFQLVYCNTNLEAQGIYAIRWLSRGEAVVRFVEVLPAAVVLLRGHPGGLYEIVTSFKVQYMLYFLADILEELNHLNTRFQQRQVDMTVVSSLVDNTCNRITDRYIKCGGGVYFGNGGSVRLGEFLQAHGSPNNRRVCVQGVDNKGNAQSFEYVLHERMVDGHTSESDLDSCAVVCRKFAVELVGSVRGRLRSLSDMEGCKLYKAKTYPLDDEMRLARCKQWLKQNHGLFGGKLPGFDNNKAVQELWVFTAAMMSQYKDDGFHQGLALTLDNNEWQRSYPYILRLWQALAVLPLSTVECERGFSKQNLIKSWERGCLGDDTLGDLMRCSLLQYNIEWFDVVAVFRGEKPRRPLRDLSSSNPTSVEDGGASTSEPTPLVEPRG
;
A
#
# COMPACT_ATOMS: atom_id res chain seq x y z
N MET A 1 35.88 37.48 -26.14
CA MET A 1 36.40 38.84 -26.03
C MET A 1 36.17 39.26 -24.59
N ASP A 2 37.18 38.95 -23.77
CA ASP A 2 37.90 39.90 -22.93
C ASP A 2 37.10 40.52 -21.76
N SER A 3 37.35 40.18 -20.48
CA SER A 3 38.57 40.34 -19.66
C SER A 3 38.85 41.81 -19.32
N ASP A 4 39.03 42.26 -18.07
CA ASP A 4 39.01 41.65 -16.73
C ASP A 4 38.56 42.72 -15.71
N ASP A 5 38.35 42.38 -14.43
CA ASP A 5 39.03 43.12 -13.33
C ASP A 5 39.09 42.36 -11.99
N ASN A 6 39.97 42.83 -11.09
CA ASN A 6 40.37 42.24 -9.81
C ASN A 6 39.40 42.48 -8.64
N THR A 7 39.49 41.59 -7.64
CA THR A 7 39.30 41.95 -6.22
C THR A 7 40.22 41.13 -5.30
N ASP A 8 41.11 41.80 -4.57
CA ASP A 8 41.67 41.28 -3.29
C ASP A 8 40.54 41.07 -2.26
N GLN A 9 40.76 40.19 -1.26
CA GLN A 9 40.45 40.42 0.18
C GLN A 9 41.20 39.40 1.08
N ALA A 10 41.37 39.76 2.35
CA ALA A 10 42.35 39.15 3.27
C ALA A 10 41.84 37.97 4.14
N GLU A 11 42.77 37.19 4.69
CA GLU A 11 42.52 36.12 5.66
C GLU A 11 42.25 36.63 7.10
N PRO A 12 41.36 35.94 7.85
CA PRO A 12 41.34 35.96 9.32
C PRO A 12 41.84 34.63 9.95
N PRO A 13 42.33 34.65 11.21
CA PRO A 13 43.13 33.56 11.81
C PRO A 13 42.31 32.33 12.29
N PRO A 14 42.97 31.16 12.47
CA PRO A 14 42.32 29.92 12.87
C PRO A 14 41.74 29.95 14.29
N ARG A 15 40.69 29.17 14.52
CA ARG A 15 40.10 28.92 15.85
C ARG A 15 40.21 27.45 16.26
N ASN A 16 40.41 27.24 17.55
CA ASN A 16 40.68 25.93 18.15
C ASN A 16 39.54 24.92 17.94
N GLY A 17 39.90 23.65 17.79
CA GLY A 17 38.94 22.57 17.57
C GLY A 17 38.06 22.28 18.80
N LEU A 18 36.78 22.01 18.53
CA LEU A 18 35.84 21.36 19.43
C LEU A 18 35.27 20.14 18.72
N SER A 19 35.40 18.97 19.33
CA SER A 19 34.96 17.69 18.76
C SER A 19 33.44 17.53 18.88
N VAL A 20 32.73 17.68 17.75
CA VAL A 20 31.28 17.44 17.67
C VAL A 20 31.02 15.97 17.36
N LEU A 21 30.69 15.20 18.39
CA LEU A 21 30.15 13.84 18.26
C LEU A 21 28.61 13.87 18.16
N GLY A 22 28.08 13.24 17.11
CA GLY A 22 26.69 12.74 17.09
C GLY A 22 25.74 13.38 16.08
N VAL A 23 24.73 12.58 15.70
CA VAL A 23 23.61 12.88 14.79
C VAL A 23 23.96 12.97 13.30
N PHE A 24 23.88 11.81 12.62
CA PHE A 24 23.68 11.75 11.17
C PHE A 24 22.17 11.81 10.84
N PRO A 25 21.72 12.65 9.89
CA PRO A 25 20.35 12.62 9.39
C PRO A 25 20.14 11.46 8.41
N LEU A 26 18.95 10.83 8.44
CA LEU A 26 18.57 9.73 7.55
C LEU A 26 18.14 10.25 6.15
N PHE A 27 19.10 10.33 5.22
CA PHE A 27 18.83 10.34 3.78
C PHE A 27 19.86 9.46 3.05
N PRO A 28 19.46 8.68 2.02
CA PRO A 28 20.43 7.92 1.23
C PRO A 28 21.22 8.86 0.31
N PRO A 29 22.57 8.74 0.25
CA PRO A 29 23.35 9.50 -0.71
C PRO A 29 23.11 8.97 -2.13
N THR A 30 22.91 9.88 -3.09
CA THR A 30 23.02 9.55 -4.52
C THR A 30 24.46 9.16 -4.83
N ILE A 31 24.65 7.96 -5.39
CA ILE A 31 25.97 7.42 -5.74
C ILE A 31 26.60 8.28 -6.84
N PRO A 32 27.80 8.86 -6.66
CA PRO A 32 28.53 9.55 -7.71
C PRO A 32 29.05 8.53 -8.75
N ASN A 33 29.01 8.91 -10.02
CA ASN A 33 29.38 8.02 -11.13
C ASN A 33 30.91 7.85 -11.22
N VAL A 34 31.42 6.64 -10.99
CA VAL A 34 32.86 6.32 -11.02
C VAL A 34 33.16 5.47 -12.25
N GLN A 35 34.11 5.92 -13.09
CA GLN A 35 34.54 5.15 -14.26
C GLN A 35 35.33 3.89 -13.86
N PRO A 36 35.14 2.75 -14.52
CA PRO A 36 35.84 1.51 -14.20
C PRO A 36 37.29 1.56 -14.66
N THR A 37 38.24 1.39 -13.74
CA THR A 37 39.64 1.11 -14.03
C THR A 37 39.90 -0.40 -14.11
N SER A 38 40.89 -0.80 -14.93
CA SER A 38 41.12 -2.19 -15.32
C SER A 38 41.57 -3.10 -14.15
N PRO A 39 41.08 -4.35 -14.05
CA PRO A 39 41.54 -5.30 -13.03
C PRO A 39 42.96 -5.83 -13.35
N PRO A 40 43.79 -6.11 -12.32
CA PRO A 40 45.11 -6.71 -12.50
C PRO A 40 45.04 -8.20 -12.91
N ARG A 41 46.07 -8.69 -13.59
CA ARG A 41 46.19 -10.11 -13.96
C ARG A 41 46.37 -11.01 -12.73
N PRO A 42 45.71 -12.18 -12.66
CA PRO A 42 46.05 -13.21 -11.69
C PRO A 42 47.40 -13.87 -12.02
N SER A 43 48.18 -14.16 -10.98
CA SER A 43 49.44 -14.92 -11.07
C SER A 43 49.19 -16.44 -11.10
N ARG A 44 50.12 -17.20 -11.70
CA ARG A 44 50.04 -18.67 -11.75
C ARG A 44 50.45 -19.29 -10.42
N LEU A 45 49.62 -20.19 -9.90
CA LEU A 45 50.03 -21.23 -8.93
C LEU A 45 49.48 -22.60 -9.38
N SER A 46 50.20 -23.67 -9.03
CA SER A 46 50.06 -25.01 -9.62
C SER A 46 49.06 -25.89 -8.85
N PRO A 47 48.43 -26.90 -9.51
CA PRO A 47 47.48 -27.79 -8.87
C PRO A 47 48.16 -28.86 -7.98
N PRO A 48 47.54 -29.26 -6.85
CA PRO A 48 47.95 -30.44 -6.08
C PRO A 48 47.58 -31.76 -6.80
N ARG A 49 48.21 -32.86 -6.38
CA ARG A 49 48.15 -34.17 -7.07
C ARG A 49 46.95 -35.03 -6.67
N HIS A 50 46.54 -35.93 -7.59
CA HIS A 50 45.64 -37.04 -7.31
C HIS A 50 46.23 -38.09 -6.35
N GLN A 51 45.34 -38.76 -5.61
CA GLN A 51 45.50 -40.15 -5.20
C GLN A 51 44.18 -40.91 -5.47
N LYS A 52 44.27 -42.22 -5.71
CA LYS A 52 43.16 -43.17 -5.97
C LYS A 52 43.07 -44.16 -4.77
N TYR A 53 42.11 -45.05 -4.54
CA TYR A 53 41.06 -45.70 -5.36
C TYR A 53 39.74 -45.85 -4.52
N PRO A 54 38.90 -46.90 -4.64
CA PRO A 54 37.78 -46.97 -5.58
C PRO A 54 36.41 -47.23 -4.91
N PHE A 55 35.31 -47.14 -5.68
CA PHE A 55 34.11 -47.96 -5.47
C PHE A 55 33.41 -48.24 -6.81
N GLU A 56 32.80 -49.42 -6.94
CA GLU A 56 32.20 -49.93 -8.18
C GLU A 56 30.67 -49.71 -8.25
N PRO A 57 30.07 -49.69 -9.45
CA PRO A 57 28.63 -49.57 -9.61
C PRO A 57 27.89 -50.92 -9.46
N VAL A 58 26.70 -50.90 -8.88
CA VAL A 58 25.80 -52.06 -8.83
C VAL A 58 24.53 -51.77 -9.65
N SER A 59 24.20 -52.68 -10.56
CA SER A 59 23.05 -52.56 -11.48
C SER A 59 21.79 -53.24 -10.93
N PRO A 60 20.57 -52.82 -11.33
CA PRO A 60 19.32 -53.51 -11.00
C PRO A 60 18.95 -54.58 -12.03
N LEU A 61 18.44 -55.73 -11.54
CA LEU A 61 17.72 -56.79 -12.27
C LEU A 61 16.54 -57.23 -11.35
N CYS A 62 15.29 -57.32 -11.79
CA CYS A 62 14.66 -58.41 -12.57
C CYS A 62 14.82 -59.80 -11.92
N SER A 63 13.80 -60.66 -11.78
CA SER A 63 12.34 -60.64 -12.10
C SER A 63 11.63 -61.72 -11.20
N SER A 64 10.42 -62.27 -11.37
CA SER A 64 9.35 -62.30 -12.40
C SER A 64 8.01 -62.80 -11.76
N HIS A 65 6.94 -63.00 -12.55
CA HIS A 65 5.68 -63.74 -12.27
C HIS A 65 4.63 -63.10 -11.33
N ASP A 66 3.31 -63.32 -11.49
CA ASP A 66 2.49 -63.50 -12.72
C ASP A 66 0.98 -63.37 -12.40
N ASP A 67 0.14 -63.49 -13.44
CA ASP A 67 -1.31 -63.67 -13.48
C ASP A 67 -2.26 -62.43 -13.56
N MET A 68 -3.28 -62.63 -14.39
CA MET A 68 -4.38 -61.75 -14.84
C MET A 68 -5.73 -62.47 -14.55
N PRO A 69 -6.95 -61.89 -14.75
CA PRO A 69 -7.35 -61.09 -15.91
C PRO A 69 -8.33 -59.92 -15.63
N ASP A 70 -8.90 -59.41 -16.73
CA ASP A 70 -9.81 -58.27 -16.87
C ASP A 70 -11.20 -58.46 -16.23
N LEU A 71 -12.00 -57.38 -16.15
CA LEU A 71 -13.10 -57.14 -17.12
C LEU A 71 -13.88 -55.83 -16.87
N ASP A 72 -13.99 -55.05 -17.95
CA ASP A 72 -15.17 -54.33 -18.45
C ASP A 72 -15.85 -53.13 -17.74
N VAL A 73 -16.69 -52.48 -18.56
CA VAL A 73 -17.34 -51.19 -18.42
C VAL A 73 -18.83 -51.34 -18.69
N GLU A 74 -19.69 -50.81 -17.81
CA GLU A 74 -21.04 -50.31 -18.12
C GLU A 74 -21.42 -49.32 -17.00
N HIS A 75 -21.90 -48.09 -17.24
CA HIS A 75 -23.17 -47.67 -17.86
C HIS A 75 -24.43 -48.26 -17.20
N VAL A 76 -25.27 -47.40 -16.62
CA VAL A 76 -26.73 -47.31 -16.86
C VAL A 76 -27.34 -46.16 -16.03
N GLU A 77 -28.42 -45.58 -16.54
CA GLU A 77 -29.19 -44.48 -15.95
C GLU A 77 -30.14 -44.98 -14.83
N GLY A 78 -30.67 -44.11 -13.95
CA GLY A 78 -31.52 -44.56 -12.85
C GLY A 78 -32.28 -43.47 -12.08
N THR A 79 -33.38 -42.99 -12.64
CA THR A 79 -34.35 -42.08 -12.01
C THR A 79 -34.98 -42.60 -10.71
N SER A 80 -35.22 -41.74 -9.69
CA SER A 80 -36.54 -41.63 -9.02
C SER A 80 -36.62 -40.56 -7.91
N GLU A 81 -37.53 -39.61 -8.08
CA GLU A 81 -38.35 -39.03 -7.00
C GLU A 81 -39.39 -40.08 -6.53
N PRO A 82 -40.07 -40.01 -5.34
CA PRO A 82 -40.70 -38.77 -4.83
C PRO A 82 -40.94 -38.62 -3.29
N ALA A 83 -41.49 -37.43 -2.93
CA ALA A 83 -42.47 -37.21 -1.84
C ALA A 83 -42.06 -37.45 -0.35
N ALA A 84 -42.79 -37.00 0.68
CA ALA A 84 -43.58 -35.77 0.91
C ALA A 84 -43.98 -35.70 2.41
N SER A 85 -44.59 -34.57 2.86
CA SER A 85 -45.27 -34.38 4.16
C SER A 85 -44.36 -34.32 5.43
N SER A 86 -44.77 -33.76 6.59
CA SER A 86 -45.70 -32.64 6.89
C SER A 86 -45.64 -32.27 8.40
N ARG A 87 -46.07 -31.04 8.75
CA ARG A 87 -46.74 -30.62 10.01
C ARG A 87 -46.10 -30.94 11.39
N GLU A 88 -45.67 -29.94 12.17
CA GLU A 88 -46.44 -28.98 13.02
C GLU A 88 -46.69 -29.43 14.48
N SER A 89 -46.00 -28.78 15.42
CA SER A 89 -46.52 -28.34 16.75
C SER A 89 -46.55 -29.41 17.91
N PRO A 90 -47.03 -29.11 19.15
CA PRO A 90 -46.11 -28.80 20.27
C PRO A 90 -46.49 -29.44 21.66
N VAL A 91 -46.17 -28.74 22.78
CA VAL A 91 -46.66 -28.87 24.19
C VAL A 91 -45.72 -29.47 25.26
N ASP A 92 -44.89 -28.60 25.86
CA ASP A 92 -44.92 -28.09 27.26
C ASP A 92 -44.92 -28.97 28.56
N ALA A 93 -44.39 -28.35 29.63
CA ALA A 93 -44.76 -28.42 31.07
C ALA A 93 -44.19 -29.47 32.08
N SER A 94 -43.17 -29.03 32.86
CA SER A 94 -42.99 -29.23 34.33
C SER A 94 -42.50 -30.60 34.87
N THR A 95 -41.90 -30.79 36.08
CA THR A 95 -42.15 -30.16 37.41
C THR A 95 -40.95 -30.17 38.42
N LYS A 96 -40.66 -28.98 38.99
CA LYS A 96 -40.20 -28.59 40.38
C LYS A 96 -39.40 -29.55 41.31
N ARG A 97 -38.28 -29.01 41.89
CA ARG A 97 -38.04 -28.73 43.34
C ARG A 97 -36.69 -27.96 43.52
N LYS A 98 -36.66 -26.76 44.13
CA LYS A 98 -36.29 -26.41 45.55
C LYS A 98 -34.83 -26.79 45.95
N ALA A 99 -34.03 -25.93 46.62
CA ALA A 99 -34.34 -24.72 47.41
C ALA A 99 -33.23 -23.62 47.42
N SER A 100 -33.64 -22.39 47.79
CA SER A 100 -33.06 -21.40 48.74
C SER A 100 -31.54 -21.27 49.02
N ALA A 101 -30.94 -20.12 49.39
CA ALA A 101 -31.29 -18.67 49.39
C ALA A 101 -29.97 -17.89 49.73
N HIS A 102 -29.71 -16.63 49.35
CA HIS A 102 -30.28 -15.39 49.91
C HIS A 102 -29.94 -14.14 49.04
N TRP A 103 -30.81 -13.12 49.16
CA TRP A 103 -30.68 -11.66 48.96
C TRP A 103 -29.25 -11.06 48.84
N THR A 104 -29.00 -10.02 48.03
CA THR A 104 -29.61 -8.66 48.12
C THR A 104 -30.13 -8.06 46.80
N GLN A 105 -30.66 -6.82 46.85
CA GLN A 105 -31.64 -6.26 45.90
C GLN A 105 -31.03 -5.37 44.79
N ARG A 106 -31.71 -5.34 43.63
CA ARG A 106 -31.58 -4.30 42.59
C ARG A 106 -32.71 -3.26 42.71
N PRO A 107 -32.44 -1.95 42.56
CA PRO A 107 -33.43 -0.97 42.14
C PRO A 107 -33.77 -1.10 40.65
N LEU A 108 -34.99 -0.74 40.26
CA LEU A 108 -35.45 -0.61 38.87
C LEU A 108 -35.20 0.80 38.30
N PRO A 109 -35.23 1.02 36.96
CA PRO A 109 -34.75 2.26 36.36
C PRO A 109 -35.67 3.46 36.59
N TRP A 110 -35.08 4.66 36.61
CA TRP A 110 -35.83 5.91 36.79
C TRP A 110 -36.69 6.27 35.58
N ALA A 111 -37.84 6.91 35.84
CA ALA A 111 -38.68 7.52 34.82
C ALA A 111 -38.41 9.04 34.73
N PRO A 112 -38.42 9.64 33.53
CA PRO A 112 -38.17 11.06 33.35
C PRO A 112 -39.33 11.94 33.88
N PRO A 113 -39.05 13.17 34.38
CA PRO A 113 -40.06 14.06 34.92
C PRO A 113 -41.00 14.66 33.85
N PRO A 114 -42.20 15.14 34.24
CA PRO A 114 -43.21 15.63 33.31
C PRO A 114 -42.79 16.94 32.60
N LYS A 115 -43.29 17.12 31.38
CA LYS A 115 -43.09 18.32 30.56
C LYS A 115 -43.83 19.53 31.15
N LYS A 116 -43.17 20.69 31.18
CA LYS A 116 -43.87 21.98 31.33
C LYS A 116 -44.67 22.31 30.05
N PRO A 117 -45.81 23.03 30.14
CA PRO A 117 -46.54 23.50 28.96
C PRO A 117 -45.74 24.53 28.16
N ALA A 118 -46.04 24.64 26.86
CA ALA A 118 -45.37 25.58 25.96
C ALA A 118 -45.92 27.02 26.12
N PRO A 119 -45.08 28.06 25.91
CA PRO A 119 -45.56 29.43 25.74
C PRO A 119 -46.31 29.59 24.40
N ALA A 120 -47.18 30.60 24.32
CA ALA A 120 -47.96 30.92 23.14
C ALA A 120 -47.10 31.37 21.94
N PRO A 121 -47.56 31.19 20.68
CA PRO A 121 -46.83 31.67 19.50
C PRO A 121 -46.85 33.20 19.40
N ASN A 122 -45.71 33.77 19.01
CA ASN A 122 -45.62 35.19 18.63
C ASN A 122 -46.30 35.44 17.27
N PRO A 123 -46.85 36.64 17.03
CA PRO A 123 -47.41 37.02 15.72
C PRO A 123 -46.34 37.05 14.61
N PRO A 124 -46.75 36.92 13.33
CA PRO A 124 -45.82 36.90 12.19
C PRO A 124 -45.14 38.28 11.96
N PRO A 125 -43.92 38.30 11.39
CA PRO A 125 -43.21 39.54 11.08
C PRO A 125 -43.83 40.27 9.87
N PRO A 126 -43.79 41.61 9.83
CA PRO A 126 -44.20 42.38 8.66
C PRO A 126 -43.18 42.23 7.51
N THR A 127 -43.67 42.27 6.27
CA THR A 127 -42.86 42.27 5.05
C THR A 127 -42.11 43.59 4.84
N PRO A 128 -40.93 43.58 4.18
CA PRO A 128 -40.05 44.75 4.12
C PRO A 128 -40.52 45.82 3.12
N SER A 129 -40.62 47.08 3.58
CA SER A 129 -40.65 48.28 2.74
C SER A 129 -39.23 48.83 2.54
N SER A 130 -38.90 49.27 1.33
CA SER A 130 -37.54 49.63 0.93
C SER A 130 -37.10 51.05 1.31
N GLY A 131 -35.96 51.15 2.01
CA GLY A 131 -35.00 52.25 1.87
C GLY A 131 -35.26 53.56 2.63
N LEU A 132 -34.28 54.00 3.42
CA LEU A 132 -33.43 55.18 3.14
C LEU A 132 -32.29 55.26 4.17
N ASN A 133 -31.34 56.19 3.99
CA ASN A 133 -30.12 56.29 4.80
C ASN A 133 -30.37 56.89 6.20
N PRO A 134 -29.57 56.51 7.23
CA PRO A 134 -29.72 56.99 8.60
C PRO A 134 -29.33 58.47 8.74
N SER A 135 -30.01 59.16 9.65
CA SER A 135 -29.87 60.61 9.86
C SER A 135 -30.06 61.05 11.31
N SER A 136 -29.68 60.20 12.27
CA SER A 136 -29.57 60.55 13.68
C SER A 136 -28.24 60.07 14.29
N PRO A 137 -27.62 60.83 15.22
CA PRO A 137 -26.52 60.33 16.06
C PRO A 137 -26.89 59.05 16.84
N ALA A 138 -28.17 58.84 17.13
CA ALA A 138 -28.65 57.63 17.80
C ALA A 138 -28.57 56.38 16.91
N ASP A 139 -28.65 56.51 15.58
CA ASP A 139 -28.50 55.39 14.65
C ASP A 139 -27.05 54.86 14.66
N ALA A 140 -26.09 55.77 14.81
CA ALA A 140 -24.68 55.44 14.98
C ALA A 140 -24.41 54.74 16.33
N GLU A 141 -25.23 54.99 17.36
CA GLU A 141 -25.14 54.30 18.65
C GLU A 141 -25.85 52.92 18.62
N TYR A 142 -26.99 52.80 17.91
CA TYR A 142 -27.66 51.51 17.70
C TYR A 142 -26.85 50.55 16.80
N ALA A 143 -26.00 51.09 15.92
CA ALA A 143 -24.98 50.31 15.21
C ALA A 143 -23.91 49.69 16.14
N ILE A 144 -23.81 50.13 17.41
CA ILE A 144 -22.94 49.57 18.45
C ILE A 144 -23.70 48.52 19.28
N ILE A 145 -24.32 47.56 18.59
CA ILE A 145 -24.59 46.24 19.19
C ILE A 145 -23.24 45.69 19.63
N LYS A 146 -23.02 45.67 20.95
CA LYS A 146 -21.73 45.41 21.60
C LYS A 146 -21.11 44.10 21.13
N ARG A 147 -20.21 44.18 20.13
CA ARG A 147 -19.35 43.08 19.65
C ARG A 147 -18.42 42.67 20.79
N ARG A 148 -18.91 41.82 21.69
CA ARG A 148 -18.14 41.23 22.80
C ARG A 148 -17.45 39.96 22.32
N PHE A 149 -16.33 39.65 22.96
CA PHE A 149 -15.79 38.30 22.93
C PHE A 149 -16.84 37.34 23.50
N VAL A 150 -16.98 36.16 22.90
CA VAL A 150 -17.92 35.12 23.35
C VAL A 150 -17.11 34.01 24.01
N ASP A 151 -17.40 33.66 25.25
CA ASP A 151 -16.56 32.75 26.04
C ASP A 151 -16.43 31.33 25.44
N ASP A 152 -17.40 30.92 24.63
CA ASP A 152 -17.34 29.68 23.83
C ASP A 152 -16.18 29.68 22.80
N TRP A 153 -15.71 30.86 22.37
CA TRP A 153 -14.55 30.97 21.46
C TRP A 153 -13.26 30.50 22.13
N SER A 154 -13.12 30.64 23.46
CA SER A 154 -11.99 30.07 24.21
C SER A 154 -12.00 28.54 24.18
N ARG A 155 -13.18 27.92 24.06
CA ARG A 155 -13.33 26.45 23.91
C ARG A 155 -13.16 25.98 22.46
N ARG A 156 -13.60 26.79 21.48
CA ARG A 156 -13.46 26.49 20.04
C ARG A 156 -12.06 26.76 19.50
N PHE A 157 -11.37 27.76 20.03
CA PHE A 157 -10.05 28.20 19.59
C PHE A 157 -9.13 28.40 20.81
N PRO A 158 -8.61 27.33 21.45
CA PRO A 158 -7.79 27.45 22.66
C PRO A 158 -6.49 28.25 22.52
N TRP A 159 -6.06 28.51 21.28
CA TRP A 159 -4.93 29.37 20.92
C TRP A 159 -5.30 30.84 20.72
N LEU A 160 -6.58 31.22 20.80
CA LEU A 160 -7.06 32.57 20.58
C LEU A 160 -6.98 33.38 21.87
N LEU A 161 -6.19 34.45 21.85
CA LEU A 161 -5.97 35.34 22.99
C LEU A 161 -6.79 36.62 22.81
N LEU A 162 -7.59 36.96 23.82
CA LEU A 162 -8.16 38.29 23.96
C LEU A 162 -7.12 39.20 24.61
N THR A 163 -6.80 40.30 23.93
CA THR A 163 -5.80 41.30 24.35
C THR A 163 -6.44 42.70 24.35
N GLN A 164 -5.74 43.70 24.88
CA GLN A 164 -6.14 45.11 24.75
C GLN A 164 -5.14 45.89 23.88
N MET A 165 -5.66 46.80 23.06
CA MET A 165 -4.88 47.78 22.32
C MET A 165 -4.42 48.92 23.22
N LYS A 166 -3.49 49.76 22.73
CA LYS A 166 -3.00 50.95 23.46
C LYS A 166 -4.10 51.96 23.83
N ASN A 167 -5.25 51.91 23.14
CA ASN A 167 -6.44 52.72 23.39
C ASN A 167 -7.51 52.01 24.24
N GLY A 168 -7.17 50.94 24.94
CA GLY A 168 -8.06 50.17 25.82
C GLY A 168 -9.09 49.28 25.11
N ARG A 169 -9.17 49.32 23.77
CA ARG A 169 -10.14 48.49 23.03
C ARG A 169 -9.71 47.02 23.00
N PRO A 170 -10.65 46.05 23.12
CA PRO A 170 -10.34 44.63 22.99
C PRO A 170 -9.92 44.28 21.56
N ALA A 171 -8.96 43.36 21.43
CA ALA A 171 -8.45 42.87 20.16
C ALA A 171 -7.99 41.41 20.25
N LEU A 172 -8.09 40.67 19.15
CA LEU A 172 -7.72 39.25 19.09
C LEU A 172 -6.28 39.06 18.62
N LYS A 173 -5.56 38.13 19.24
CA LYS A 173 -4.29 37.58 18.74
C LYS A 173 -4.30 36.06 18.76
N CYS A 174 -3.42 35.45 17.97
CA CYS A 174 -3.20 34.01 17.97
C CYS A 174 -1.90 33.70 18.73
N ALA A 175 -1.97 32.86 19.76
CA ALA A 175 -0.81 32.41 20.53
C ALA A 175 0.27 31.78 19.62
N VAL A 176 -0.15 30.97 18.64
CA VAL A 176 0.77 30.34 17.68
C VAL A 176 1.50 31.40 16.85
N CYS A 177 0.79 32.39 16.28
CA CYS A 177 1.42 33.45 15.48
C CYS A 177 2.18 34.49 16.31
N LEU A 178 1.87 34.64 17.60
CA LEU A 178 2.65 35.45 18.55
C LEU A 178 3.96 34.77 18.93
N GLN A 179 3.97 33.45 19.11
CA GLN A 179 5.14 32.70 19.59
C GLN A 179 6.04 32.27 18.42
N PHE A 180 5.46 31.65 17.40
CA PHE A 180 6.14 30.98 16.27
C PHE A 180 5.99 31.71 14.93
N GLY A 181 5.17 32.77 14.86
CA GLY A 181 5.05 33.59 13.65
C GLY A 181 6.33 34.38 13.35
N ASP A 182 6.57 34.64 12.07
CA ASP A 182 7.64 35.50 11.58
C ASP A 182 7.44 36.97 12.05
N ALA A 183 8.53 37.69 12.31
CA ALA A 183 8.52 39.12 12.60
C ALA A 183 8.03 39.96 11.40
N PHE A 184 8.25 39.47 10.17
CA PHE A 184 7.79 40.14 8.95
C PHE A 184 6.35 39.79 8.55
N SER A 185 5.71 38.81 9.20
CA SER A 185 4.32 38.41 8.91
C SER A 185 3.35 39.58 9.15
N ASN A 186 2.74 40.07 8.06
CA ASN A 186 1.88 41.24 8.06
C ASN A 186 0.42 40.92 8.47
N THR A 187 0.22 40.09 9.50
CA THR A 187 -1.11 39.67 9.98
C THR A 187 -1.42 40.22 11.37
N ASN A 188 -2.58 40.87 11.52
CA ASN A 188 -3.00 41.53 12.77
C ASN A 188 -3.10 40.60 14.00
N TYR A 189 -3.17 39.28 13.78
CA TYR A 189 -3.20 38.27 14.84
C TYR A 189 -1.81 37.87 15.38
N GLY A 190 -0.73 38.26 14.71
CA GLY A 190 0.64 37.84 15.03
C GLY A 190 1.45 38.83 15.86
N LYS A 191 2.78 38.75 15.73
CA LYS A 191 3.75 39.67 16.36
C LYS A 191 3.56 41.12 15.92
N LYS A 192 3.29 41.36 14.64
CA LYS A 192 3.13 42.69 14.04
C LYS A 192 1.67 43.19 14.14
N GLY A 193 1.47 44.43 14.59
CA GLY A 193 0.15 45.05 14.76
C GLY A 193 -0.45 44.91 16.16
N GLU A 194 -1.48 45.71 16.46
CA GLU A 194 -2.09 45.81 17.80
C GLU A 194 -3.02 44.64 18.18
N GLY A 195 -3.33 43.74 17.24
CA GLY A 195 -4.41 42.76 17.36
C GLY A 195 -5.49 42.96 16.29
N ALA A 196 -6.27 41.93 15.99
CA ALA A 196 -7.42 42.06 15.10
C ALA A 196 -8.60 42.72 15.83
N ARG A 197 -9.12 43.80 15.25
CA ARG A 197 -10.22 44.63 15.81
C ARG A 197 -11.61 43.98 15.62
N ASP A 198 -11.77 43.16 14.59
CA ASP A 198 -13.03 42.46 14.33
C ASP A 198 -13.18 41.20 15.18
N LEU A 199 -13.89 41.36 16.30
CA LEU A 199 -14.44 40.29 17.12
C LEU A 199 -15.55 39.58 16.33
N GLN A 200 -15.16 38.72 15.37
CA GLN A 200 -16.03 37.92 14.53
C GLN A 200 -15.41 36.54 14.21
N VAL A 201 -16.23 35.48 14.24
CA VAL A 201 -15.79 34.11 13.88
C VAL A 201 -15.32 34.01 12.43
N GLY A 202 -15.89 34.80 11.51
CA GLY A 202 -15.42 34.89 10.13
C GLY A 202 -13.95 35.32 10.03
N SER A 203 -13.59 36.41 10.71
CA SER A 203 -12.21 36.93 10.78
C SER A 203 -11.24 35.93 11.39
N ILE A 204 -11.67 35.14 12.38
CA ILE A 204 -10.87 34.08 13.00
C ILE A 204 -10.65 32.92 12.02
N ARG A 205 -11.70 32.47 11.31
CA ARG A 205 -11.62 31.41 10.30
C ARG A 205 -10.72 31.81 9.12
N ILE A 206 -10.83 33.05 8.64
CA ILE A 206 -9.95 33.61 7.60
C ILE A 206 -8.49 33.60 8.07
N HIS A 207 -8.21 33.97 9.33
CA HIS A 207 -6.85 33.95 9.87
C HIS A 207 -6.21 32.56 9.83
N VAL A 208 -6.92 31.50 10.25
CA VAL A 208 -6.41 30.12 10.22
C VAL A 208 -6.03 29.68 8.79
N GLY A 209 -6.77 30.16 7.78
CA GLY A 209 -6.45 29.92 6.37
C GLY A 209 -5.16 30.57 5.88
N THR A 210 -4.66 31.62 6.54
CA THR A 210 -3.51 32.41 6.05
C THR A 210 -2.19 31.63 6.01
N ARG A 211 -1.37 31.92 4.99
CA ARG A 211 0.00 31.38 4.88
C ARG A 211 0.87 31.70 6.10
N ALA A 212 0.67 32.86 6.74
CA ALA A 212 1.38 33.22 7.97
C ALA A 212 1.01 32.32 9.17
N HIS A 213 -0.28 31.96 9.33
CA HIS A 213 -0.71 31.01 10.37
C HIS A 213 -0.18 29.60 10.09
N LYS A 214 -0.27 29.14 8.84
CA LYS A 214 0.27 27.83 8.42
C LYS A 214 1.79 27.72 8.60
N ASN A 215 2.54 28.79 8.33
CA ASN A 215 3.99 28.85 8.60
C ASN A 215 4.28 28.82 10.12
N ALA A 216 3.49 29.52 10.94
CA ALA A 216 3.65 29.53 12.40
C ALA A 216 3.34 28.16 13.03
N LEU A 217 2.39 27.39 12.48
CA LEU A 217 2.16 26.00 12.88
C LEU A 217 3.36 25.10 12.58
N LYS A 218 3.94 25.18 11.38
CA LYS A 218 5.17 24.43 11.05
C LYS A 218 6.34 24.76 11.98
N ALA A 219 6.55 26.05 12.28
CA ALA A 219 7.58 26.48 13.22
C ALA A 219 7.30 26.08 14.69
N LYS A 220 6.03 25.81 15.06
CA LYS A 220 5.67 25.18 16.33
C LYS A 220 6.05 23.69 16.33
N GLU A 221 5.62 22.96 15.30
CA GLU A 221 5.90 21.52 15.12
C GLU A 221 7.40 21.23 15.11
N GLU A 222 8.19 22.09 14.46
CA GLU A 222 9.66 22.05 14.45
C GLU A 222 10.25 22.20 15.84
N ARG A 223 9.86 23.24 16.58
CA ARG A 223 10.35 23.50 17.93
C ARG A 223 9.83 22.51 18.98
N GLU A 224 8.80 21.75 18.66
CA GLU A 224 8.33 20.62 19.47
C GLU A 224 9.15 19.36 19.16
N ARG A 225 9.49 19.08 17.89
CA ARG A 225 10.47 18.04 17.51
C ARG A 225 11.85 18.26 18.13
N GLU A 226 12.39 19.48 18.09
CA GLU A 226 13.68 19.85 18.72
C GLU A 226 13.70 19.51 20.22
N LYS A 227 12.62 19.83 20.94
CA LYS A 227 12.50 19.55 22.38
C LYS A 227 12.45 18.06 22.67
N GLU A 228 11.76 17.27 21.84
CA GLU A 228 11.71 15.82 22.04
C GLU A 228 13.06 15.16 21.74
N GLN A 229 13.74 15.58 20.67
CA GLN A 229 15.11 15.15 20.40
C GLN A 229 16.06 15.47 21.56
N GLN A 230 15.94 16.67 22.15
CA GLN A 230 16.73 17.04 23.33
C GLN A 230 16.40 16.18 24.56
N ARG A 231 15.12 15.90 24.83
CA ARG A 231 14.69 14.99 25.91
C ARG A 231 15.24 13.58 25.72
N THR A 232 15.18 13.04 24.52
CA THR A 232 15.70 11.69 24.21
C THR A 232 17.23 11.65 24.33
N LEU A 233 17.93 12.72 23.97
CA LEU A 233 19.38 12.87 24.19
C LEU A 233 19.74 12.95 25.68
N ASP A 234 18.95 13.63 26.51
CA ASP A 234 19.18 13.72 27.96
C ASP A 234 18.79 12.43 28.70
N ARG A 235 17.73 11.74 28.26
CA ARG A 235 17.38 10.36 28.66
C ARG A 235 18.51 9.39 28.31
N TRP A 236 19.16 9.55 27.15
CA TRP A 236 20.36 8.80 26.77
C TRP A 236 21.57 9.13 27.63
N ARG A 237 21.89 10.41 27.86
CA ARG A 237 23.01 10.81 28.72
C ARG A 237 22.90 10.14 30.10
N THR A 238 21.72 10.23 30.72
CA THR A 238 21.43 9.73 32.07
C THR A 238 21.20 8.22 32.19
N SER A 239 20.97 7.47 31.10
CA SER A 239 20.69 6.04 31.21
C SER A 239 21.94 5.20 31.53
N ASP A 240 21.74 4.07 32.22
CA ASP A 240 22.79 3.10 32.53
C ASP A 240 23.37 2.43 31.27
N SER A 241 24.54 1.79 31.40
CA SER A 241 25.20 1.13 30.26
C SER A 241 24.40 -0.07 29.73
N SER A 242 23.66 -0.81 30.56
CA SER A 242 22.83 -1.94 30.09
C SER A 242 21.71 -1.46 29.17
N THR A 243 21.09 -0.32 29.48
CA THR A 243 20.08 0.33 28.62
C THR A 243 20.70 0.74 27.29
N LYS A 244 21.89 1.37 27.31
CA LYS A 244 22.62 1.80 26.09
C LYS A 244 23.00 0.59 25.21
N HIS A 245 23.53 -0.47 25.82
CA HIS A 245 23.85 -1.73 25.14
C HIS A 245 22.63 -2.37 24.48
N LEU A 246 21.49 -2.45 25.18
CA LEU A 246 20.27 -3.03 24.63
C LEU A 246 19.73 -2.21 23.46
N ILE A 247 19.66 -0.89 23.57
CA ILE A 247 19.21 -0.02 22.46
C ILE A 247 20.14 -0.17 21.25
N ARG A 248 21.47 -0.20 21.46
CA ARG A 248 22.46 -0.41 20.40
C ARG A 248 22.28 -1.76 19.70
N CYS A 249 22.08 -2.84 20.45
CA CYS A 249 21.74 -4.16 19.91
C CYS A 249 20.40 -4.15 19.15
N PHE A 250 19.36 -3.45 19.65
CA PHE A 250 18.04 -3.41 19.02
C PHE A 250 18.02 -2.60 17.73
N HIS A 251 18.81 -1.52 17.62
CA HIS A 251 19.03 -0.82 16.35
C HIS A 251 19.60 -1.75 15.28
N ILE A 252 20.62 -2.55 15.62
CA ILE A 252 21.26 -3.48 14.69
C ILE A 252 20.30 -4.64 14.33
N ALA A 253 19.50 -5.11 15.29
CA ALA A 253 18.47 -6.12 15.03
C ALA A 253 17.40 -5.59 14.06
N LEU A 254 16.90 -4.37 14.26
CA LEU A 254 15.95 -3.74 13.33
C LEU A 254 16.56 -3.54 11.94
N PHE A 255 17.82 -3.11 11.85
CA PHE A 255 18.50 -2.96 10.56
C PHE A 255 18.55 -4.30 9.78
N VAL A 256 18.91 -5.39 10.45
CA VAL A 256 18.90 -6.74 9.87
C VAL A 256 17.48 -7.17 9.46
N CYS A 257 16.45 -6.84 10.25
CA CYS A 257 15.05 -7.08 9.88
C CYS A 257 14.61 -6.27 8.64
N LYS A 258 14.97 -4.99 8.57
CA LYS A 258 14.66 -4.10 7.43
C LYS A 258 15.37 -4.52 6.14
N ALA A 259 16.56 -5.11 6.25
CA ALA A 259 17.32 -5.69 5.15
C ALA A 259 16.89 -7.13 4.77
N ASP A 260 15.87 -7.70 5.45
CA ASP A 260 15.43 -9.10 5.35
C ASP A 260 16.56 -10.13 5.52
N ALA A 261 17.66 -9.75 6.18
CA ALA A 261 18.93 -10.49 6.17
C ALA A 261 18.93 -11.71 7.11
N PRO A 262 19.83 -12.71 6.90
CA PRO A 262 19.94 -13.88 7.77
C PRO A 262 20.32 -13.51 9.22
N ILE A 263 19.89 -14.31 10.20
CA ILE A 263 20.17 -14.05 11.63
C ILE A 263 21.68 -14.04 11.92
N ALA A 264 22.47 -14.88 11.24
CA ALA A 264 23.93 -14.86 11.33
C ALA A 264 24.56 -13.49 10.95
N MET A 265 23.91 -12.70 10.09
CA MET A 265 24.36 -11.35 9.73
C MET A 265 24.31 -10.39 10.92
N TYR A 266 23.33 -10.54 11.82
CA TYR A 266 23.29 -9.75 13.06
C TYR A 266 24.49 -10.01 13.95
N VAL A 267 24.84 -11.29 14.14
CA VAL A 267 25.97 -11.71 14.97
C VAL A 267 27.28 -11.17 14.38
N ALA A 268 27.50 -11.36 13.08
CA ALA A 268 28.67 -10.87 12.37
C ALA A 268 28.77 -9.32 12.40
N LEU A 269 27.66 -8.61 12.17
CA LEU A 269 27.61 -7.15 12.20
C LEU A 269 27.86 -6.59 13.61
N CYS A 270 27.41 -7.27 14.66
CA CYS A 270 27.76 -6.89 16.04
C CYS A 270 29.25 -7.09 16.32
N TYR A 271 29.86 -8.23 15.93
CA TYR A 271 31.30 -8.43 16.09
C TYR A 271 32.12 -7.38 15.33
N PHE A 272 31.75 -7.07 14.09
CA PHE A 272 32.41 -6.03 13.29
C PHE A 272 32.28 -4.64 13.92
N LEU A 273 31.07 -4.21 14.31
CA LEU A 273 30.89 -2.90 14.94
C LEU A 273 31.58 -2.81 16.32
N ALA A 274 31.79 -3.93 17.02
CA ALA A 274 32.59 -3.97 18.24
C ALA A 274 34.09 -3.82 17.96
N SER A 275 34.62 -4.38 16.86
CA SER A 275 36.04 -4.23 16.48
C SER A 275 36.35 -2.82 15.93
N GLU A 276 35.40 -2.20 15.22
CA GLU A 276 35.47 -0.78 14.83
C GLU A 276 35.27 0.19 16.02
N GLY A 277 35.16 -0.31 17.25
CA GLY A 277 35.10 0.50 18.47
C GLY A 277 33.79 1.27 18.66
N LEU A 278 32.67 0.83 18.07
CA LEU A 278 31.39 1.53 18.20
C LEU A 278 30.95 1.60 19.67
N PRO A 279 30.73 2.79 20.25
CA PRO A 279 30.40 2.94 21.66
C PRO A 279 29.07 2.28 21.98
N ASP A 280 28.95 1.81 23.22
CA ASP A 280 27.80 1.07 23.73
C ASP A 280 27.55 -0.28 23.04
N LEU A 281 28.48 -0.85 22.27
CA LEU A 281 28.45 -2.30 22.03
C LEU A 281 29.07 -3.09 23.20
N PRO A 282 28.53 -4.27 23.56
CA PRO A 282 29.18 -5.17 24.50
C PRO A 282 30.52 -5.72 23.98
N GLN A 283 31.63 -5.33 24.59
CA GLN A 283 32.96 -5.89 24.32
C GLN A 283 33.24 -7.08 25.26
N GLY A 284 32.53 -8.19 25.03
CA GLY A 284 32.62 -9.40 25.85
C GLY A 284 31.93 -9.28 27.22
N GLY A 285 32.19 -10.26 28.10
CA GLY A 285 31.66 -10.27 29.47
C GLY A 285 30.13 -10.49 29.57
N ALA A 286 29.52 -9.94 30.62
CA ALA A 286 28.17 -10.28 31.06
C ALA A 286 27.05 -9.97 30.04
N TYR A 287 27.27 -9.02 29.13
CA TYR A 287 26.32 -8.65 28.08
C TYR A 287 26.53 -9.44 26.77
N GLY A 288 27.44 -10.42 26.77
CA GLY A 288 27.75 -11.33 25.67
C GLY A 288 26.55 -12.05 25.05
N THR A 289 25.48 -12.23 25.81
CA THR A 289 24.26 -12.92 25.38
C THR A 289 23.41 -12.14 24.37
N TYR A 290 23.52 -10.80 24.32
CA TYR A 290 22.59 -9.97 23.54
C TYR A 290 22.97 -9.80 22.05
N TYR A 291 24.23 -10.01 21.68
CA TYR A 291 24.66 -10.06 20.28
C TYR A 291 24.70 -11.49 19.68
N THR A 292 24.06 -12.46 20.35
CA THR A 292 23.85 -13.83 19.83
C THR A 292 22.56 -13.93 19.00
N GLU A 293 22.35 -15.05 18.30
CA GLU A 293 21.06 -15.33 17.64
C GLU A 293 19.87 -15.36 18.62
N TYR A 294 20.09 -15.80 19.86
CA TYR A 294 19.06 -15.75 20.90
C TYR A 294 18.76 -14.32 21.30
N GLY A 295 19.80 -13.50 21.50
CA GLY A 295 19.67 -12.06 21.75
C GLY A 295 18.92 -11.34 20.64
N PHE A 296 19.22 -11.66 19.37
CA PHE A 296 18.50 -11.17 18.20
C PHE A 296 17.01 -11.52 18.25
N LYS A 297 16.66 -12.79 18.50
CA LYS A 297 15.26 -13.25 18.55
C LYS A 297 14.49 -12.53 19.66
N GLN A 298 15.07 -12.39 20.85
CA GLN A 298 14.44 -11.67 21.97
C GLN A 298 14.31 -10.15 21.72
N GLY A 299 15.31 -9.52 21.10
CA GLY A 299 15.25 -8.10 20.72
C GLY A 299 14.22 -7.84 19.60
N THR A 300 14.23 -8.66 18.56
CA THR A 300 13.26 -8.61 17.45
C THR A 300 11.83 -8.77 17.95
N LYS A 301 11.59 -9.69 18.89
CA LYS A 301 10.29 -9.87 19.53
C LYS A 301 9.85 -8.64 20.33
N ALA A 302 10.73 -8.03 21.13
CA ALA A 302 10.37 -6.82 21.87
C ALA A 302 10.08 -5.61 20.95
N ILE A 303 10.82 -5.46 19.85
CA ILE A 303 10.53 -4.47 18.80
C ILE A 303 9.17 -4.77 18.14
N SER A 304 8.91 -6.03 17.79
CA SER A 304 7.65 -6.49 17.21
C SER A 304 6.45 -6.22 18.13
N ASN A 305 6.59 -6.51 19.43
CA ASN A 305 5.55 -6.25 20.43
C ASN A 305 5.29 -4.75 20.61
N TYR A 306 6.33 -3.92 20.72
CA TYR A 306 6.18 -2.45 20.75
C TYR A 306 5.43 -1.93 19.51
N LEU A 307 5.86 -2.34 18.31
CA LEU A 307 5.22 -1.95 17.04
C LEU A 307 3.77 -2.47 16.92
N ARG A 308 3.50 -3.65 17.48
CA ARG A 308 2.17 -4.26 17.53
C ARG A 308 1.24 -3.46 18.45
N ASP A 309 1.70 -3.08 19.63
CA ASP A 309 0.86 -2.37 20.61
C ASP A 309 0.53 -0.95 20.14
N GLU A 310 1.50 -0.24 19.54
CA GLU A 310 1.27 1.06 18.88
C GLU A 310 0.28 0.94 17.70
N GLN A 311 0.47 -0.06 16.83
CA GLN A 311 -0.47 -0.34 15.73
C GLN A 311 -1.87 -0.67 16.25
N LEU A 312 -1.99 -1.54 17.27
CA LEU A 312 -3.27 -1.94 17.84
C LEU A 312 -3.98 -0.76 18.51
N GLN A 313 -3.26 0.18 19.14
CA GLN A 313 -3.85 1.41 19.65
C GLN A 313 -4.55 2.21 18.54
N HIS A 314 -3.96 2.32 17.36
CA HIS A 314 -4.57 2.99 16.21
C HIS A 314 -5.71 2.18 15.58
N LEU A 315 -5.52 0.86 15.36
CA LEU A 315 -6.54 -0.02 14.80
C LEU A 315 -7.80 -0.08 15.66
N LEU A 316 -7.66 -0.14 16.99
CA LEU A 316 -8.77 -0.25 17.95
C LEU A 316 -9.40 1.09 18.33
N SER A 317 -8.71 2.23 18.11
CA SER A 317 -9.31 3.56 18.21
C SER A 317 -9.98 4.02 16.91
N SER A 318 -9.75 3.31 15.80
CA SER A 318 -10.37 3.59 14.52
C SER A 318 -11.90 3.45 14.56
N PRO A 319 -12.65 4.37 13.94
CA PRO A 319 -14.11 4.28 13.88
C PRO A 319 -14.59 3.15 12.97
N TYR A 320 -13.84 2.87 11.90
CA TYR A 320 -14.10 1.82 10.93
C TYR A 320 -12.79 1.21 10.44
N VAL A 321 -12.85 -0.05 10.03
CA VAL A 321 -11.72 -0.85 9.54
C VAL A 321 -12.11 -1.54 8.24
N GLY A 322 -11.19 -1.56 7.27
CA GLY A 322 -11.20 -2.50 6.16
C GLY A 322 -10.18 -3.61 6.39
N ILE A 323 -10.44 -4.82 5.87
CA ILE A 323 -9.48 -5.93 5.90
C ILE A 323 -9.16 -6.42 4.48
N ALA A 324 -7.90 -6.70 4.20
CA ALA A 324 -7.49 -7.41 3.00
C ALA A 324 -6.86 -8.74 3.44
N ILE A 325 -7.38 -9.85 2.90
CA ILE A 325 -6.87 -11.19 3.17
C ILE A 325 -6.58 -11.92 1.87
N ASP A 326 -5.57 -12.78 1.94
CA ASP A 326 -5.08 -13.60 0.84
C ASP A 326 -4.48 -14.89 1.43
N GLU A 327 -4.36 -15.95 0.63
CA GLU A 327 -3.86 -17.27 1.07
C GLU A 327 -2.69 -17.72 0.19
N SER A 328 -1.62 -18.21 0.82
CA SER A 328 -0.48 -18.78 0.11
C SER A 328 0.16 -19.88 0.93
N THR A 329 0.61 -20.90 0.20
CA THR A 329 1.60 -21.86 0.69
C THR A 329 2.99 -21.20 0.66
N ASP A 330 3.81 -21.44 1.69
CA ASP A 330 5.20 -20.99 1.78
C ASP A 330 6.17 -21.99 1.14
N ARG A 331 7.46 -21.62 1.09
CA ARG A 331 8.55 -22.42 0.49
C ARG A 331 8.80 -23.77 1.17
N VAL A 332 8.17 -24.05 2.31
CA VAL A 332 8.31 -25.28 3.11
C VAL A 332 6.95 -26.01 3.24
N HIS A 333 5.99 -25.67 2.37
CA HIS A 333 4.63 -26.24 2.33
C HIS A 333 3.71 -25.88 3.50
N GLY A 334 4.10 -24.94 4.37
CA GLY A 334 3.20 -24.36 5.38
C GLY A 334 2.22 -23.40 4.71
N LYS A 335 0.92 -23.49 5.01
CA LYS A 335 -0.10 -22.61 4.41
C LYS A 335 -0.44 -21.47 5.35
N HIS A 336 -0.63 -20.27 4.81
CA HIS A 336 -0.81 -19.06 5.60
C HIS A 336 -1.92 -18.18 5.02
N MET A 337 -2.82 -17.70 5.88
CA MET A 337 -3.61 -16.51 5.58
C MET A 337 -2.83 -15.28 6.02
N ILE A 338 -2.59 -14.33 5.11
CA ILE A 338 -2.04 -13.03 5.48
C ILE A 338 -3.17 -12.00 5.68
N LEU A 339 -3.06 -11.18 6.71
CA LEU A 339 -4.04 -10.16 7.07
C LEU A 339 -3.40 -8.76 7.07
N TYR A 340 -3.89 -7.92 6.19
CA TYR A 340 -3.70 -6.47 6.22
C TYR A 340 -4.99 -5.78 6.69
N ALA A 341 -4.85 -4.65 7.37
CA ALA A 341 -5.98 -3.80 7.72
C ALA A 341 -5.78 -2.37 7.21
N THR A 342 -6.87 -1.76 6.74
CA THR A 342 -6.96 -0.35 6.37
C THR A 342 -7.73 0.39 7.46
N PHE A 343 -7.12 1.40 8.09
CA PHE A 343 -7.66 2.08 9.26
C PHE A 343 -7.10 3.51 9.40
N PHE A 344 -7.67 4.29 10.31
CA PHE A 344 -7.22 5.64 10.65
C PHE A 344 -6.06 5.65 11.65
N ARG A 345 -4.96 6.30 11.27
CA ARG A 345 -3.83 6.69 12.13
C ARG A 345 -3.85 8.20 12.29
N GLY A 346 -4.58 8.69 13.29
CA GLY A 346 -4.98 10.11 13.37
C GLY A 346 -6.04 10.45 12.32
N SER A 347 -5.90 11.60 11.64
CA SER A 347 -6.78 12.00 10.53
C SER A 347 -6.51 11.27 9.21
N HIS A 348 -5.43 10.49 9.12
CA HIS A 348 -4.94 9.86 7.89
C HIS A 348 -5.32 8.39 7.82
N VAL A 349 -5.69 7.89 6.64
CA VAL A 349 -5.92 6.45 6.41
C VAL A 349 -4.61 5.78 6.01
N VAL A 350 -4.27 4.67 6.68
CA VAL A 350 -3.14 3.78 6.38
C VAL A 350 -3.64 2.37 6.07
N THR A 351 -2.85 1.61 5.32
CA THR A 351 -3.03 0.16 5.13
C THR A 351 -1.75 -0.53 5.61
N GLU A 352 -1.86 -1.40 6.61
CA GLU A 352 -0.70 -2.00 7.28
C GLU A 352 -0.86 -3.51 7.51
N PHE A 353 0.27 -4.22 7.59
CA PHE A 353 0.33 -5.64 7.94
C PHE A 353 -0.05 -5.83 9.42
N VAL A 354 -0.99 -6.73 9.69
CA VAL A 354 -1.44 -7.04 11.05
C VAL A 354 -0.89 -8.40 11.51
N ALA A 355 -1.11 -9.44 10.69
CA ALA A 355 -0.70 -10.80 11.01
C ALA A 355 -0.43 -11.66 9.77
N LEU A 356 0.40 -12.68 9.98
CA LEU A 356 0.46 -13.90 9.19
C LEU A 356 -0.13 -15.01 10.08
N LEU A 357 -1.13 -15.74 9.58
CA LEU A 357 -1.88 -16.74 10.33
C LEU A 357 -1.68 -18.11 9.70
N SER A 358 -1.01 -19.02 10.41
CA SER A 358 -0.81 -20.41 10.00
C SER A 358 -2.17 -21.13 9.89
N VAL A 359 -2.43 -21.84 8.78
CA VAL A 359 -3.72 -22.51 8.52
C VAL A 359 -3.52 -23.94 8.03
N GLU A 360 -4.07 -24.93 8.76
CA GLU A 360 -4.02 -26.34 8.35
C GLU A 360 -4.90 -26.60 7.11
N ARG A 361 -6.11 -26.02 7.13
CA ARG A 361 -7.17 -26.21 6.14
C ARG A 361 -7.54 -24.90 5.47
N THR A 362 -7.52 -24.90 4.15
CA THR A 362 -7.84 -23.75 3.28
C THR A 362 -9.26 -23.79 2.75
N ASP A 363 -10.19 -24.41 3.49
CA ASP A 363 -11.62 -24.30 3.22
C ASP A 363 -12.24 -23.08 3.91
N ALA A 364 -13.36 -22.61 3.38
CA ALA A 364 -13.99 -21.37 3.81
C ALA A 364 -14.48 -21.38 5.28
N ALA A 365 -14.75 -22.55 5.87
CA ALA A 365 -15.14 -22.64 7.28
C ALA A 365 -13.91 -22.46 8.19
N SER A 366 -12.83 -23.21 7.93
CA SER A 366 -11.57 -23.09 8.67
C SER A 366 -10.96 -21.69 8.56
N LEU A 367 -10.88 -21.13 7.36
CA LEU A 367 -10.37 -19.77 7.14
C LEU A 367 -11.21 -18.71 7.90
N THR A 368 -12.55 -18.84 7.88
CA THR A 368 -13.43 -17.93 8.64
C THR A 368 -13.22 -18.08 10.15
N ALA A 369 -13.03 -19.31 10.65
CA ALA A 369 -12.84 -19.57 12.08
C ALA A 369 -11.53 -18.95 12.59
N VAL A 370 -10.41 -19.19 11.90
CA VAL A 370 -9.10 -18.63 12.26
C VAL A 370 -9.11 -17.10 12.24
N LEU A 371 -9.71 -16.49 11.20
CA LEU A 371 -9.85 -15.03 11.11
C LEU A 371 -10.69 -14.47 12.28
N LEU A 372 -11.85 -15.05 12.58
CA LEU A 372 -12.70 -14.59 13.68
C LEU A 372 -12.05 -14.77 15.06
N GLN A 373 -11.32 -15.87 15.26
CA GLN A 373 -10.54 -16.11 16.47
C GLN A 373 -9.45 -15.06 16.65
N PHE A 374 -8.73 -14.71 15.57
CA PHE A 374 -7.71 -13.65 15.61
C PHE A 374 -8.31 -12.26 15.87
N LEU A 375 -9.38 -11.88 15.15
CA LEU A 375 -10.06 -10.59 15.36
C LEU A 375 -10.57 -10.45 16.81
N SER A 376 -11.08 -11.54 17.38
CA SER A 376 -11.51 -11.58 18.79
C SER A 376 -10.34 -11.53 19.78
N SER A 377 -9.16 -12.08 19.46
CA SER A 377 -8.01 -12.08 20.38
C SER A 377 -7.30 -10.72 20.46
N ILE A 378 -7.41 -9.89 19.41
CA ILE A 378 -7.00 -8.47 19.45
C ILE A 378 -8.11 -7.52 19.94
N GLY A 379 -9.30 -8.04 20.27
CA GLY A 379 -10.44 -7.23 20.75
C GLY A 379 -11.09 -6.33 19.70
N LEU A 380 -10.93 -6.62 18.39
CA LEU A 380 -11.53 -5.81 17.33
C LEU A 380 -13.02 -6.16 17.14
N ASP A 381 -13.87 -5.16 17.37
CA ASP A 381 -15.31 -5.23 17.17
C ASP A 381 -15.67 -5.42 15.69
N LEU A 382 -16.32 -6.55 15.39
CA LEU A 382 -16.77 -6.92 14.04
C LEU A 382 -17.72 -5.89 13.41
N GLN A 383 -18.48 -5.12 14.21
CA GLN A 383 -19.38 -4.08 13.69
C GLN A 383 -18.65 -2.80 13.24
N ARG A 384 -17.32 -2.75 13.34
CA ARG A 384 -16.49 -1.70 12.73
C ARG A 384 -15.86 -2.14 11.41
N ILE A 385 -15.91 -3.43 11.06
CA ILE A 385 -15.31 -3.95 9.83
C ILE A 385 -16.27 -3.69 8.67
N VAL A 386 -16.06 -2.60 7.94
CA VAL A 386 -16.97 -2.14 6.88
C VAL A 386 -16.60 -2.64 5.49
N GLY A 387 -15.35 -3.07 5.31
CA GLY A 387 -14.80 -3.49 4.01
C GLY A 387 -13.95 -4.76 4.09
N MET A 388 -14.02 -5.61 3.07
CA MET A 388 -13.20 -6.81 2.94
C MET A 388 -12.76 -7.03 1.48
N SER A 389 -11.45 -7.11 1.23
CA SER A 389 -10.87 -7.41 -0.09
C SER A 389 -10.26 -8.81 -0.13
N THR A 390 -10.50 -9.51 -1.24
CA THR A 390 -9.93 -10.85 -1.52
C THR A 390 -9.44 -10.96 -2.97
N ASP A 391 -8.58 -11.94 -3.22
CA ASP A 391 -8.04 -12.31 -4.54
C ASP A 391 -9.15 -12.57 -5.59
N GLY A 392 -10.24 -13.22 -5.19
CA GLY A 392 -11.34 -13.66 -6.06
C GLY A 392 -11.69 -15.15 -5.99
N ALA A 393 -10.87 -16.00 -5.35
CA ALA A 393 -11.06 -17.44 -5.27
C ALA A 393 -12.47 -17.85 -4.78
N SER A 394 -12.94 -19.00 -5.24
CA SER A 394 -14.26 -19.55 -4.90
C SER A 394 -14.42 -19.84 -3.40
N VAL A 395 -13.33 -20.24 -2.73
CA VAL A 395 -13.25 -20.37 -1.26
C VAL A 395 -13.54 -19.04 -0.56
N MET A 396 -13.04 -17.94 -1.11
CA MET A 396 -13.13 -16.61 -0.51
C MET A 396 -14.47 -15.94 -0.81
N THR A 397 -14.93 -16.02 -2.07
CA THR A 397 -16.07 -15.26 -2.60
C THR A 397 -17.34 -16.07 -2.83
N GLY A 398 -17.30 -17.40 -2.67
CA GLY A 398 -18.38 -18.32 -3.02
C GLY A 398 -19.74 -17.98 -2.38
N ALA A 399 -20.76 -17.83 -3.23
CA ALA A 399 -22.05 -17.25 -2.86
C ALA A 399 -22.86 -18.04 -1.80
N THR A 400 -22.58 -19.33 -1.62
CA THR A 400 -23.27 -20.20 -0.63
C THR A 400 -22.47 -20.38 0.66
N SER A 401 -21.15 -20.50 0.57
CA SER A 401 -20.31 -21.02 1.67
C SER A 401 -18.96 -20.32 1.84
N GLY A 402 -18.61 -19.35 1.01
CA GLY A 402 -17.31 -18.66 1.03
C GLY A 402 -17.09 -17.75 2.24
N VAL A 403 -15.84 -17.37 2.51
CA VAL A 403 -15.45 -16.55 3.68
C VAL A 403 -16.22 -15.21 3.72
N VAL A 404 -16.33 -14.52 2.58
CA VAL A 404 -17.13 -13.29 2.43
C VAL A 404 -18.59 -13.52 2.83
N THR A 405 -19.19 -14.60 2.35
CA THR A 405 -20.60 -14.95 2.61
C THR A 405 -20.83 -15.23 4.10
N ARG A 406 -19.91 -15.97 4.73
CA ARG A 406 -19.93 -16.26 6.17
C ARG A 406 -19.79 -15.00 7.03
N LEU A 407 -18.95 -14.04 6.62
CA LEU A 407 -18.80 -12.78 7.34
C LEU A 407 -19.99 -11.84 7.14
N LYS A 408 -20.55 -11.74 5.92
CA LYS A 408 -21.77 -10.95 5.64
C LYS A 408 -22.98 -11.37 6.49
N SER A 409 -23.07 -12.65 6.88
CA SER A 409 -24.12 -13.11 7.81
C SER A 409 -24.03 -12.52 9.22
N ARG A 410 -22.83 -12.07 9.64
CA ARG A 410 -22.55 -11.45 10.95
C ARG A 410 -22.43 -9.92 10.86
N ILE A 411 -22.05 -9.41 9.70
CA ILE A 411 -21.75 -8.00 9.43
C ILE A 411 -22.58 -7.56 8.22
N LEU A 412 -23.84 -7.18 8.48
CA LEU A 412 -24.85 -6.92 7.44
C LEU A 412 -24.57 -5.70 6.54
N HIS A 413 -23.54 -4.93 6.87
CA HIS A 413 -23.07 -3.75 6.13
C HIS A 413 -21.70 -3.97 5.46
N LEU A 414 -21.16 -5.18 5.49
CA LEU A 414 -19.83 -5.50 4.96
C LEU A 414 -19.78 -5.40 3.43
N VAL A 415 -19.05 -4.40 2.94
CA VAL A 415 -18.71 -4.27 1.52
C VAL A 415 -17.61 -5.27 1.20
N ALA A 416 -17.89 -6.22 0.30
CA ALA A 416 -16.89 -7.17 -0.17
C ALA A 416 -16.41 -6.80 -1.57
N THR A 417 -15.10 -6.66 -1.72
CA THR A 417 -14.40 -6.30 -2.95
C THR A 417 -13.57 -7.49 -3.41
N HIS A 418 -13.57 -7.71 -4.73
CA HIS A 418 -12.61 -8.58 -5.41
C HIS A 418 -11.51 -7.66 -5.94
N CYS A 419 -10.25 -7.97 -5.63
CA CYS A 419 -9.06 -7.19 -5.92
C CYS A 419 -9.08 -6.58 -7.34
N ILE A 420 -9.00 -5.26 -7.43
CA ILE A 420 -9.16 -4.56 -8.71
C ILE A 420 -8.02 -4.83 -9.70
N ALA A 421 -6.79 -5.01 -9.22
CA ALA A 421 -5.65 -5.44 -10.04
C ALA A 421 -5.84 -6.86 -10.57
N HIS A 422 -6.39 -7.78 -9.76
CA HIS A 422 -6.69 -9.14 -10.20
C HIS A 422 -7.85 -9.18 -11.23
N ARG A 423 -8.89 -8.36 -11.03
CA ARG A 423 -10.03 -8.26 -11.98
C ARG A 423 -9.63 -7.72 -13.35
N GLU A 424 -8.65 -6.81 -13.40
CA GLU A 424 -8.05 -6.32 -14.64
C GLU A 424 -7.22 -7.41 -15.33
N ALA A 425 -6.33 -8.09 -14.59
CA ALA A 425 -5.55 -9.21 -15.14
C ALA A 425 -6.43 -10.37 -15.66
N LEU A 426 -7.55 -10.67 -14.98
CA LEU A 426 -8.54 -11.63 -15.47
C LEU A 426 -9.28 -11.14 -16.72
N ALA A 427 -9.56 -9.85 -16.85
CA ALA A 427 -10.24 -9.30 -18.04
C ALA A 427 -9.40 -9.47 -19.30
N ALA A 428 -8.09 -9.24 -19.18
CA ALA A 428 -7.18 -9.42 -20.30
C ALA A 428 -6.89 -10.90 -20.60
N LYS A 429 -6.89 -11.77 -19.57
CA LYS A 429 -6.87 -13.24 -19.75
C LYS A 429 -8.09 -13.75 -20.52
N ASP A 430 -9.30 -13.29 -20.20
CA ASP A 430 -10.53 -13.68 -20.91
C ASP A 430 -10.46 -13.26 -22.40
N ALA A 431 -10.08 -12.00 -22.66
CA ALA A 431 -9.93 -11.48 -24.01
C ALA A 431 -8.90 -12.26 -24.85
N ALA A 432 -7.86 -12.79 -24.22
CA ALA A 432 -6.88 -13.66 -24.87
C ALA A 432 -7.46 -15.02 -25.24
N ALA A 433 -8.27 -15.61 -24.35
CA ALA A 433 -8.94 -16.89 -24.63
C ALA A 433 -9.93 -16.79 -25.80
N ALA A 434 -10.52 -15.61 -26.02
CA ALA A 434 -11.39 -15.32 -27.16
C ALA A 434 -10.64 -15.17 -28.51
N VAL A 435 -9.31 -14.99 -28.49
CA VAL A 435 -8.46 -14.76 -29.68
C VAL A 435 -7.25 -15.70 -29.66
N THR A 436 -7.55 -16.97 -29.90
CA THR A 436 -6.61 -18.11 -29.98
C THR A 436 -5.39 -17.89 -30.87
N GLU A 437 -5.52 -17.04 -31.88
CA GLU A 437 -4.49 -16.66 -32.86
C GLU A 437 -3.27 -16.02 -32.18
N LEU A 438 -3.46 -15.38 -31.01
CA LEU A 438 -2.39 -14.78 -30.20
C LEU A 438 -1.59 -15.81 -29.39
N ASN A 439 -1.99 -17.07 -29.34
CA ASN A 439 -1.27 -18.12 -28.62
C ASN A 439 0.10 -18.44 -29.26
N VAL A 440 0.29 -18.14 -30.55
CA VAL A 440 1.59 -18.30 -31.22
C VAL A 440 2.69 -17.43 -30.59
N ILE A 441 2.31 -16.25 -30.05
CA ILE A 441 3.23 -15.33 -29.36
C ILE A 441 3.71 -15.93 -28.02
N ASP A 442 2.79 -16.58 -27.30
CA ASP A 442 3.11 -17.28 -26.04
C ASP A 442 3.99 -18.50 -26.26
N ILE A 443 3.76 -19.25 -27.35
CA ILE A 443 4.60 -20.38 -27.75
C ILE A 443 6.00 -19.89 -28.13
N LEU A 444 6.10 -18.86 -28.99
CA LEU A 444 7.36 -18.29 -29.45
C LEU A 444 8.23 -17.79 -28.28
N ILE A 445 7.67 -16.96 -27.40
CA ILE A 445 8.43 -16.34 -26.31
C ILE A 445 8.81 -17.38 -25.23
N ARG A 446 7.96 -18.38 -24.96
CA ARG A 446 8.35 -19.51 -24.08
C ARG A 446 9.46 -20.36 -24.70
N ALA A 447 9.35 -20.74 -25.96
CA ALA A 447 10.36 -21.55 -26.64
C ALA A 447 11.71 -20.81 -26.74
N PHE A 448 11.68 -19.50 -26.98
CA PHE A 448 12.87 -18.65 -26.97
C PHE A 448 13.50 -18.53 -25.57
N ALA A 449 12.70 -18.28 -24.53
CA ALA A 449 13.19 -18.21 -23.16
C ALA A 449 13.77 -19.55 -22.69
N ASP A 450 13.16 -20.68 -23.05
CA ASP A 450 13.68 -22.03 -22.80
C ASP A 450 15.00 -22.28 -23.54
N LEU A 451 15.12 -21.87 -24.81
CA LEU A 451 16.35 -22.01 -25.59
C LEU A 451 17.52 -21.24 -24.95
N VAL A 452 17.29 -19.98 -24.60
CA VAL A 452 18.29 -19.10 -23.98
C VAL A 452 18.60 -19.55 -22.55
N GLY A 453 17.61 -20.01 -21.78
CA GLY A 453 17.77 -20.41 -20.39
C GLY A 453 18.39 -21.78 -20.17
N ARG A 454 18.23 -22.74 -21.10
CA ARG A 454 18.73 -24.12 -20.96
C ARG A 454 20.18 -24.31 -21.44
N SER A 455 20.77 -23.34 -22.15
CA SER A 455 22.11 -23.48 -22.73
C SER A 455 22.96 -22.25 -22.51
N ASN A 456 24.02 -22.40 -21.69
CA ASN A 456 25.03 -21.36 -21.44
C ASN A 456 25.67 -20.83 -22.74
N ILE A 457 25.76 -21.66 -23.77
CA ILE A 457 26.29 -21.28 -25.09
C ILE A 457 25.27 -20.36 -25.81
N GLN A 458 24.00 -20.75 -25.87
CA GLN A 458 22.96 -19.92 -26.50
C GLN A 458 22.74 -18.61 -25.74
N HIS A 459 22.80 -18.65 -24.40
CA HIS A 459 22.78 -17.47 -23.53
C HIS A 459 23.90 -16.48 -23.84
N SER A 460 25.13 -16.98 -23.99
CA SER A 460 26.31 -16.16 -24.30
C SER A 460 26.25 -15.60 -25.72
N SER A 461 25.86 -16.42 -26.71
CA SER A 461 25.64 -15.98 -28.09
C SER A 461 24.54 -14.93 -28.19
N PHE A 462 23.43 -15.11 -27.49
CA PHE A 462 22.33 -14.15 -27.46
C PHE A 462 22.75 -12.80 -26.86
N LYS A 463 23.53 -12.79 -25.76
CA LYS A 463 24.07 -11.54 -25.20
C LYS A 463 25.03 -10.83 -26.16
N ASN A 464 25.89 -11.57 -26.86
CA ASN A 464 26.72 -10.99 -27.91
C ASN A 464 25.87 -10.39 -29.05
N PHE A 465 24.80 -11.07 -29.48
CA PHE A 465 23.89 -10.53 -30.49
C PHE A 465 23.08 -9.32 -30.01
N GLN A 466 22.66 -9.27 -28.74
CA GLN A 466 22.00 -8.08 -28.18
C GLN A 466 22.92 -6.86 -28.19
N LEU A 467 24.19 -7.02 -27.79
CA LEU A 467 25.16 -5.93 -27.82
C LEU A 467 25.40 -5.40 -29.24
N VAL A 468 25.40 -6.29 -30.25
CA VAL A 468 25.66 -5.92 -31.66
C VAL A 468 24.41 -5.36 -32.38
N TYR A 469 23.24 -5.97 -32.19
CA TYR A 469 22.04 -5.68 -32.99
C TYR A 469 20.96 -4.86 -32.25
N CYS A 470 21.01 -4.80 -30.92
CA CYS A 470 20.01 -4.10 -30.10
C CYS A 470 20.63 -2.98 -29.23
N ASN A 471 21.94 -3.00 -29.02
CA ASN A 471 22.65 -2.17 -28.03
C ASN A 471 22.09 -2.35 -26.59
N THR A 472 21.67 -3.57 -26.25
CA THR A 472 21.09 -3.96 -24.96
C THR A 472 21.84 -5.12 -24.30
N ASN A 473 21.50 -5.40 -23.04
CA ASN A 473 21.92 -6.60 -22.31
C ASN A 473 20.78 -7.02 -21.36
N LEU A 474 19.63 -7.38 -21.93
CA LEU A 474 18.41 -7.77 -21.24
C LEU A 474 18.34 -9.29 -21.08
N GLU A 475 17.91 -9.76 -19.90
CA GLU A 475 17.60 -11.17 -19.71
C GLU A 475 16.26 -11.53 -20.36
N ALA A 476 16.23 -12.67 -21.07
CA ALA A 476 15.03 -13.20 -21.70
C ALA A 476 13.98 -13.60 -20.65
N GLN A 477 12.75 -13.09 -20.79
CA GLN A 477 11.63 -13.43 -19.90
C GLN A 477 10.65 -14.37 -20.60
N GLY A 478 10.31 -15.49 -19.95
CA GLY A 478 9.25 -16.39 -20.38
C GLY A 478 7.86 -15.92 -19.92
N ILE A 479 6.82 -16.16 -20.71
CA ILE A 479 5.44 -15.79 -20.37
C ILE A 479 4.79 -16.83 -19.45
N TYR A 480 4.55 -16.47 -18.19
CA TYR A 480 3.83 -17.30 -17.23
C TYR A 480 2.31 -17.10 -17.33
N ALA A 481 1.56 -18.16 -17.63
CA ALA A 481 0.13 -18.12 -17.98
C ALA A 481 -0.83 -17.59 -16.88
N ILE A 482 -0.33 -17.38 -15.66
CA ILE A 482 -1.11 -16.93 -14.49
C ILE A 482 -1.02 -15.40 -14.29
N ARG A 483 0.04 -14.73 -14.77
CA ARG A 483 0.34 -13.33 -14.43
C ARG A 483 0.41 -12.45 -15.68
N TRP A 484 -0.74 -11.86 -16.04
CA TRP A 484 -0.88 -11.07 -17.26
C TRP A 484 0.12 -9.91 -17.41
N LEU A 485 0.50 -9.27 -16.31
CA LEU A 485 1.48 -8.16 -16.31
C LEU A 485 2.87 -8.62 -16.76
N SER A 486 3.30 -9.82 -16.34
CA SER A 486 4.53 -10.44 -16.83
C SER A 486 4.46 -10.87 -18.29
N ARG A 487 3.25 -11.07 -18.86
CA ARG A 487 3.07 -11.22 -20.31
C ARG A 487 3.36 -9.90 -21.02
N GLY A 488 2.86 -8.78 -20.50
CA GLY A 488 3.17 -7.44 -21.02
C GLY A 488 4.68 -7.13 -21.00
N GLU A 489 5.33 -7.34 -19.86
CA GLU A 489 6.78 -7.10 -19.74
C GLU A 489 7.60 -8.00 -20.67
N ALA A 490 7.28 -9.30 -20.73
CA ALA A 490 7.98 -10.26 -21.60
C ALA A 490 7.78 -9.95 -23.09
N VAL A 491 6.58 -9.53 -23.51
CA VAL A 491 6.32 -9.13 -24.91
C VAL A 491 7.08 -7.86 -25.29
N VAL A 492 7.07 -6.82 -24.44
CA VAL A 492 7.81 -5.57 -24.72
C VAL A 492 9.31 -5.84 -24.79
N ARG A 493 9.88 -6.58 -23.82
CA ARG A 493 11.30 -6.99 -23.86
C ARG A 493 11.62 -7.85 -25.09
N PHE A 494 10.72 -8.74 -25.51
CA PHE A 494 10.95 -9.59 -26.69
C PHE A 494 10.97 -8.77 -27.98
N VAL A 495 10.20 -7.68 -28.08
CA VAL A 495 10.31 -6.69 -29.17
C VAL A 495 11.67 -5.98 -29.13
N GLU A 496 12.12 -5.52 -27.96
CA GLU A 496 13.41 -4.83 -27.79
C GLU A 496 14.62 -5.70 -28.20
N VAL A 497 14.55 -7.01 -27.98
CA VAL A 497 15.61 -7.97 -28.36
C VAL A 497 15.35 -8.70 -29.68
N LEU A 498 14.28 -8.36 -30.41
CA LEU A 498 13.83 -9.08 -31.60
C LEU A 498 14.92 -9.23 -32.68
N PRO A 499 15.75 -8.21 -33.01
CA PRO A 499 16.84 -8.38 -33.98
C PRO A 499 17.86 -9.46 -33.57
N ALA A 500 18.25 -9.48 -32.29
CA ALA A 500 19.16 -10.48 -31.75
C ALA A 500 18.51 -11.89 -31.67
N ALA A 501 17.20 -11.96 -31.37
CA ALA A 501 16.45 -13.21 -31.37
C ALA A 501 16.34 -13.82 -32.78
N VAL A 502 16.04 -13.01 -33.80
CA VAL A 502 16.01 -13.44 -35.22
C VAL A 502 17.37 -13.98 -35.65
N VAL A 503 18.47 -13.31 -35.31
CA VAL A 503 19.83 -13.78 -35.63
C VAL A 503 20.18 -15.10 -34.92
N LEU A 504 19.80 -15.25 -33.64
CA LEU A 504 20.01 -16.50 -32.89
C LEU A 504 19.23 -17.68 -33.50
N LEU A 505 17.98 -17.45 -33.91
CA LEU A 505 17.08 -18.49 -34.38
C LEU A 505 17.40 -18.99 -35.80
N ARG A 506 18.14 -18.23 -36.64
CA ARG A 506 18.58 -18.65 -37.99
C ARG A 506 19.29 -20.00 -38.05
N GLY A 507 20.00 -20.37 -36.98
CA GLY A 507 20.72 -21.64 -36.88
C GLY A 507 20.00 -22.72 -36.07
N HIS A 508 18.75 -22.48 -35.63
CA HIS A 508 18.08 -23.34 -34.66
C HIS A 508 17.04 -24.27 -35.31
N PRO A 509 17.11 -25.61 -35.13
CA PRO A 509 16.10 -26.52 -35.65
C PRO A 509 14.75 -26.33 -34.93
N GLY A 510 13.63 -26.46 -35.67
CA GLY A 510 12.29 -26.50 -35.09
C GLY A 510 11.33 -25.35 -35.42
N GLY A 511 11.49 -24.68 -36.58
CA GLY A 511 10.47 -23.77 -37.12
C GLY A 511 10.37 -22.38 -36.47
N LEU A 512 11.18 -22.10 -35.45
CA LEU A 512 11.11 -20.84 -34.70
C LEU A 512 11.59 -19.63 -35.52
N TYR A 513 12.49 -19.82 -36.49
CA TYR A 513 12.93 -18.74 -37.38
C TYR A 513 11.79 -18.27 -38.29
N GLU A 514 11.11 -19.23 -38.90
CA GLU A 514 9.99 -19.06 -39.81
C GLU A 514 8.77 -18.46 -39.09
N ILE A 515 8.56 -18.85 -37.82
CA ILE A 515 7.55 -18.23 -36.96
C ILE A 515 7.93 -16.77 -36.65
N VAL A 516 9.16 -16.49 -36.18
CA VAL A 516 9.53 -15.12 -35.77
C VAL A 516 9.68 -14.14 -36.96
N THR A 517 10.00 -14.62 -38.16
CA THR A 517 10.06 -13.78 -39.38
C THR A 517 8.72 -13.61 -40.10
N SER A 518 7.68 -14.35 -39.69
CA SER A 518 6.34 -14.18 -40.26
C SER A 518 5.77 -12.79 -39.94
N PHE A 519 5.38 -12.04 -40.97
CA PHE A 519 4.76 -10.71 -40.84
C PHE A 519 3.57 -10.73 -39.86
N LYS A 520 2.73 -11.76 -39.92
CA LYS A 520 1.58 -11.92 -39.01
C LYS A 520 2.00 -12.05 -37.55
N VAL A 521 3.07 -12.78 -37.27
CA VAL A 521 3.60 -12.96 -35.91
C VAL A 521 4.21 -11.66 -35.40
N GLN A 522 5.00 -10.96 -36.23
CA GLN A 522 5.57 -9.66 -35.84
C GLN A 522 4.46 -8.61 -35.64
N TYR A 523 3.49 -8.48 -36.55
CA TYR A 523 2.35 -7.57 -36.39
C TYR A 523 1.62 -7.80 -35.06
N MET A 524 1.29 -9.06 -34.73
CA MET A 524 0.63 -9.40 -33.47
C MET A 524 1.52 -9.14 -32.24
N LEU A 525 2.83 -9.34 -32.35
CA LEU A 525 3.81 -9.05 -31.30
C LEU A 525 3.89 -7.54 -31.01
N TYR A 526 4.08 -6.72 -32.04
CA TYR A 526 4.14 -5.26 -31.94
C TYR A 526 2.83 -4.65 -31.46
N PHE A 527 1.69 -5.16 -31.93
CA PHE A 527 0.36 -4.81 -31.42
C PHE A 527 0.21 -5.15 -29.92
N LEU A 528 0.63 -6.35 -29.51
CA LEU A 528 0.57 -6.76 -28.12
C LEU A 528 1.48 -5.89 -27.24
N ALA A 529 2.67 -5.52 -27.68
CA ALA A 529 3.56 -4.64 -26.91
C ALA A 529 2.87 -3.30 -26.54
N ASP A 530 2.27 -2.61 -27.51
CA ASP A 530 1.62 -1.32 -27.29
C ASP A 530 0.31 -1.44 -26.45
N ILE A 531 -0.53 -2.46 -26.70
CA ILE A 531 -1.80 -2.60 -25.97
C ILE A 531 -1.61 -3.15 -24.53
N LEU A 532 -0.59 -3.97 -24.29
CA LEU A 532 -0.24 -4.48 -22.96
C LEU A 532 0.44 -3.39 -22.10
N GLU A 533 1.16 -2.45 -22.70
CA GLU A 533 1.70 -1.28 -22.01
C GLU A 533 0.59 -0.38 -21.45
N GLU A 534 -0.49 -0.16 -22.19
CA GLU A 534 -1.68 0.57 -21.70
C GLU A 534 -2.40 -0.12 -20.54
N LEU A 535 -2.42 -1.46 -20.51
CA LEU A 535 -2.91 -2.24 -19.37
C LEU A 535 -1.96 -2.15 -18.17
N ASN A 536 -0.65 -2.29 -18.38
CA ASN A 536 0.37 -2.15 -17.34
C ASN A 536 0.32 -0.76 -16.68
N HIS A 537 0.06 0.30 -17.45
CA HIS A 537 -0.18 1.65 -16.92
C HIS A 537 -1.41 1.73 -16.02
N LEU A 538 -2.53 1.09 -16.40
CA LEU A 538 -3.74 1.03 -15.58
C LEU A 538 -3.51 0.21 -14.30
N ASN A 539 -2.93 -0.97 -14.42
CA ASN A 539 -2.66 -1.87 -13.30
C ASN A 539 -1.68 -1.25 -12.29
N THR A 540 -0.65 -0.53 -12.75
CA THR A 540 0.29 0.20 -11.87
C THR A 540 -0.43 1.22 -10.98
N ARG A 541 -1.56 1.80 -11.42
CA ARG A 541 -2.42 2.64 -10.55
C ARG A 541 -3.21 1.81 -9.53
N PHE A 542 -3.69 0.63 -9.93
CA PHE A 542 -4.40 -0.32 -9.06
C PHE A 542 -3.50 -1.01 -8.03
N GLN A 543 -2.18 -1.01 -8.25
CA GLN A 543 -1.16 -1.47 -7.31
C GLN A 543 -0.66 -0.40 -6.32
N GLN A 544 -1.19 0.83 -6.37
CA GLN A 544 -0.80 1.87 -5.40
C GLN A 544 -1.30 1.49 -3.99
N ARG A 545 -0.49 1.79 -2.95
CA ARG A 545 -0.82 1.48 -1.53
C ARG A 545 -2.16 2.05 -1.06
N GLN A 546 -2.59 3.13 -1.70
CA GLN A 546 -3.86 3.80 -1.48
C GLN A 546 -4.38 4.23 -2.86
N VAL A 547 -5.59 3.77 -3.22
CA VAL A 547 -6.22 4.05 -4.51
C VAL A 547 -7.42 4.95 -4.28
N ASP A 548 -7.36 6.21 -4.76
CA ASP A 548 -8.48 7.16 -4.64
C ASP A 548 -9.70 6.62 -5.41
N MET A 549 -10.71 6.16 -4.67
CA MET A 549 -11.91 5.52 -5.22
C MET A 549 -12.65 6.40 -6.22
N THR A 550 -12.52 7.73 -6.12
CA THR A 550 -13.22 8.70 -6.98
C THR A 550 -12.68 8.76 -8.42
N VAL A 551 -11.43 8.33 -8.65
CA VAL A 551 -10.82 8.36 -10.00
C VAL A 551 -10.92 7.02 -10.73
N VAL A 552 -11.32 5.94 -10.05
CA VAL A 552 -11.18 4.58 -10.58
C VAL A 552 -12.02 4.35 -11.84
N SER A 553 -13.28 4.83 -11.87
CA SER A 553 -14.09 4.85 -13.10
C SER A 553 -13.34 5.58 -14.22
N SER A 554 -12.93 6.83 -13.98
CA SER A 554 -12.24 7.65 -14.98
C SER A 554 -10.92 7.06 -15.46
N LEU A 555 -10.18 6.30 -14.65
CA LEU A 555 -8.99 5.57 -15.08
C LEU A 555 -9.35 4.45 -16.07
N VAL A 556 -10.38 3.64 -15.76
CA VAL A 556 -10.88 2.59 -16.65
C VAL A 556 -11.47 3.19 -17.93
N ASP A 557 -12.35 4.17 -17.80
CA ASP A 557 -13.01 4.84 -18.92
C ASP A 557 -11.99 5.46 -19.88
N ASN A 558 -10.97 6.16 -19.34
CA ASN A 558 -9.90 6.74 -20.17
C ASN A 558 -9.06 5.66 -20.86
N THR A 559 -8.71 4.55 -20.19
CA THR A 559 -7.92 3.46 -20.82
C THR A 559 -8.72 2.72 -21.88
N CYS A 560 -9.97 2.35 -21.58
CA CYS A 560 -10.87 1.75 -22.56
C CYS A 560 -11.13 2.68 -23.75
N ASN A 561 -11.23 3.99 -23.54
CA ASN A 561 -11.38 4.96 -24.64
C ASN A 561 -10.09 5.06 -25.48
N ARG A 562 -8.88 5.17 -24.88
CA ARG A 562 -7.61 5.11 -25.63
C ARG A 562 -7.51 3.86 -26.52
N ILE A 563 -7.85 2.69 -25.98
CA ILE A 563 -7.87 1.42 -26.73
C ILE A 563 -8.94 1.44 -27.84
N THR A 564 -10.13 1.97 -27.55
CA THR A 564 -11.24 2.09 -28.52
C THR A 564 -10.87 3.02 -29.69
N ASP A 565 -10.21 4.14 -29.39
CA ASP A 565 -9.89 5.19 -30.35
C ASP A 565 -8.67 4.83 -31.23
N ARG A 566 -7.70 4.08 -30.69
CA ARG A 566 -6.53 3.58 -31.45
C ARG A 566 -6.79 2.29 -32.26
N TYR A 567 -7.65 1.39 -31.77
CA TYR A 567 -7.75 0.03 -32.34
C TYR A 567 -9.15 -0.42 -32.77
N ILE A 568 -10.24 0.30 -32.41
CA ILE A 568 -11.62 -0.15 -32.68
C ILE A 568 -12.37 0.75 -33.66
N LYS A 569 -12.37 2.08 -33.46
CA LYS A 569 -13.12 3.04 -34.30
C LYS A 569 -12.57 3.24 -35.72
N CYS A 570 -11.34 2.83 -35.95
CA CYS A 570 -10.56 3.08 -37.16
C CYS A 570 -11.09 2.19 -38.30
N GLY A 571 -11.98 2.70 -39.17
CA GLY A 571 -12.66 1.89 -40.19
C GLY A 571 -11.72 1.42 -41.30
N GLY A 572 -11.19 0.20 -41.20
CA GLY A 572 -10.16 -0.34 -42.10
C GLY A 572 -8.78 0.30 -41.85
N GLY A 573 -8.64 1.59 -42.13
CA GLY A 573 -7.39 2.34 -41.94
C GLY A 573 -6.91 2.35 -40.49
N VAL A 574 -5.62 2.07 -40.27
CA VAL A 574 -4.99 1.97 -38.93
C VAL A 574 -4.79 3.37 -38.35
N TYR A 575 -5.16 3.57 -37.07
CA TYR A 575 -5.06 4.90 -36.44
C TYR A 575 -3.94 5.08 -35.41
N PHE A 576 -2.77 5.49 -35.91
CA PHE A 576 -1.65 5.98 -35.10
C PHE A 576 -1.90 7.40 -34.60
N GLY A 577 -2.72 7.52 -33.56
CA GLY A 577 -2.92 8.79 -32.84
C GLY A 577 -1.65 9.27 -32.15
N ASN A 578 -1.37 10.57 -32.23
CA ASN A 578 -0.23 11.20 -31.54
C ASN A 578 -0.25 10.86 -30.04
N GLY A 579 0.74 10.09 -29.58
CA GLY A 579 0.90 9.68 -28.18
C GLY A 579 0.35 8.29 -27.83
N GLY A 580 1.00 7.23 -28.33
CA GLY A 580 1.01 5.94 -27.63
C GLY A 580 0.68 4.66 -28.43
N SER A 581 0.88 4.62 -29.75
CA SER A 581 1.21 3.36 -30.42
C SER A 581 2.47 3.62 -31.23
N VAL A 582 3.61 3.43 -30.57
CA VAL A 582 4.93 3.76 -31.09
C VAL A 582 5.43 2.57 -31.90
N ARG A 583 5.46 1.38 -31.29
CA ARG A 583 6.19 0.24 -31.83
C ARG A 583 5.48 -0.39 -33.02
N LEU A 584 4.14 -0.47 -33.02
CA LEU A 584 3.40 -0.95 -34.19
C LEU A 584 3.42 0.05 -35.35
N GLY A 585 3.49 1.35 -35.06
CA GLY A 585 3.64 2.40 -36.08
C GLY A 585 5.00 2.34 -36.76
N GLU A 586 6.07 2.27 -35.97
CA GLU A 586 7.45 2.09 -36.43
C GLU A 586 7.62 0.79 -37.24
N PHE A 587 7.05 -0.32 -36.77
CA PHE A 587 7.06 -1.60 -37.48
C PHE A 587 6.41 -1.49 -38.87
N LEU A 588 5.20 -0.92 -38.97
CA LEU A 588 4.55 -0.78 -40.28
C LEU A 588 5.31 0.20 -41.19
N GLN A 589 5.84 1.30 -40.66
CA GLN A 589 6.65 2.25 -41.44
C GLN A 589 7.89 1.58 -42.06
N ALA A 590 8.53 0.66 -41.33
CA ALA A 590 9.75 -0.04 -41.75
C ALA A 590 9.52 -1.30 -42.61
N HIS A 591 8.31 -1.89 -42.60
CA HIS A 591 8.06 -3.25 -43.14
C HIS A 591 6.74 -3.40 -43.94
N GLY A 592 6.08 -2.30 -44.31
CA GLY A 592 4.62 -2.30 -44.51
C GLY A 592 3.99 -2.78 -45.83
N SER A 593 4.68 -2.80 -46.98
CA SER A 593 4.05 -3.29 -48.24
C SER A 593 5.03 -3.57 -49.41
N PRO A 594 4.74 -4.52 -50.33
CA PRO A 594 5.58 -4.82 -51.51
C PRO A 594 5.47 -3.82 -52.69
N ASN A 595 4.62 -2.81 -52.61
CA ASN A 595 4.50 -1.77 -53.64
C ASN A 595 4.08 -0.43 -53.00
N ASN A 596 4.60 0.69 -53.52
CA ASN A 596 4.40 2.04 -52.98
C ASN A 596 2.92 2.49 -52.94
N ARG A 597 2.18 2.08 -51.91
CA ARG A 597 0.86 2.63 -51.55
C ARG A 597 0.98 3.58 -50.37
N ARG A 598 0.25 4.70 -50.46
CA ARG A 598 0.12 5.67 -49.38
C ARG A 598 -1.03 5.26 -48.48
N VAL A 599 -0.78 5.11 -47.19
CA VAL A 599 -1.84 4.88 -46.20
C VAL A 599 -2.31 6.25 -45.72
N CYS A 600 -3.59 6.57 -45.95
CA CYS A 600 -4.18 7.84 -45.53
C CYS A 600 -4.88 7.70 -44.17
N VAL A 601 -4.51 8.57 -43.24
CA VAL A 601 -4.67 8.39 -41.80
C VAL A 601 -5.30 9.68 -41.24
N GLN A 602 -6.63 9.68 -41.06
CA GLN A 602 -7.46 10.77 -40.48
C GLN A 602 -7.51 10.79 -38.94
N GLY A 603 -6.91 11.78 -38.27
CA GLY A 603 -6.94 11.86 -36.80
C GLY A 603 -6.77 13.25 -36.21
N VAL A 604 -7.02 13.34 -34.91
CA VAL A 604 -7.13 14.63 -34.23
C VAL A 604 -5.77 15.21 -33.82
N ASP A 605 -5.59 16.51 -34.07
CA ASP A 605 -4.49 17.31 -33.53
C ASP A 605 -4.61 17.47 -31.99
N ASN A 606 -3.61 18.10 -31.37
CA ASN A 606 -3.59 18.37 -29.92
C ASN A 606 -4.69 19.35 -29.44
N LYS A 607 -5.62 19.75 -30.31
CA LYS A 607 -6.79 20.61 -30.04
C LYS A 607 -8.13 19.94 -30.41
N GLY A 608 -8.11 18.72 -30.96
CA GLY A 608 -9.29 17.95 -31.35
C GLY A 608 -9.71 18.07 -32.82
N ASN A 609 -8.92 18.72 -33.68
CA ASN A 609 -9.27 18.92 -35.10
C ASN A 609 -8.78 17.75 -35.96
N ALA A 610 -9.66 17.14 -36.76
CA ALA A 610 -9.27 16.06 -37.67
C ALA A 610 -8.35 16.56 -38.81
N GLN A 611 -7.24 15.87 -39.01
CA GLN A 611 -6.26 16.07 -40.08
C GLN A 611 -5.92 14.72 -40.73
N SER A 612 -5.70 14.70 -42.04
CA SER A 612 -5.30 13.50 -42.80
C SER A 612 -3.82 13.50 -43.10
N PHE A 613 -3.10 12.50 -42.63
CA PHE A 613 -1.68 12.25 -42.90
C PHE A 613 -1.53 11.11 -43.91
N GLU A 614 -0.65 11.25 -44.90
CA GLU A 614 -0.26 10.14 -45.79
C GLU A 614 1.09 9.56 -45.36
N TYR A 615 1.15 8.24 -45.16
CA TYR A 615 2.38 7.50 -44.85
C TYR A 615 2.82 6.66 -46.04
N VAL A 616 4.13 6.66 -46.32
CA VAL A 616 4.79 5.79 -47.30
C VAL A 616 5.58 4.71 -46.55
N LEU A 617 5.50 3.48 -47.04
CA LEU A 617 6.06 2.28 -46.42
C LEU A 617 7.28 1.82 -47.22
N HIS A 618 8.36 1.41 -46.56
CA HIS A 618 9.63 1.05 -47.21
C HIS A 618 10.02 -0.43 -47.01
N GLU A 619 10.93 -0.93 -47.84
CA GLU A 619 11.40 -2.33 -47.81
C GLU A 619 12.47 -2.58 -46.74
N ARG A 620 12.31 -3.64 -45.93
CA ARG A 620 13.34 -4.64 -45.52
C ARG A 620 12.76 -5.69 -44.54
N MET A 621 13.54 -6.73 -44.24
CA MET A 621 13.40 -7.71 -43.12
C MET A 621 12.21 -8.69 -43.08
N VAL A 622 11.43 -8.86 -44.16
CA VAL A 622 10.45 -9.97 -44.23
C VAL A 622 10.87 -10.95 -45.33
N ASP A 623 11.31 -12.15 -44.96
CA ASP A 623 11.80 -13.21 -45.87
C ASP A 623 10.64 -13.95 -46.60
N GLY A 624 9.47 -13.32 -46.77
CA GLY A 624 8.28 -13.93 -47.34
C GLY A 624 7.32 -12.92 -47.98
N HIS A 625 6.60 -13.35 -49.01
CA HIS A 625 5.65 -12.50 -49.73
C HIS A 625 4.45 -12.12 -48.86
N THR A 626 4.32 -10.84 -48.52
CA THR A 626 3.13 -10.28 -47.87
C THR A 626 2.06 -9.92 -48.91
N SER A 627 0.85 -10.44 -48.76
CA SER A 627 -0.31 -10.07 -49.57
C SER A 627 -1.11 -8.95 -48.90
N GLU A 628 -1.89 -8.20 -49.69
CA GLU A 628 -2.80 -7.17 -49.15
C GLU A 628 -3.82 -7.78 -48.15
N SER A 629 -4.25 -9.02 -48.41
CA SER A 629 -5.09 -9.83 -47.51
C SER A 629 -4.45 -10.18 -46.16
N ASP A 630 -3.11 -10.19 -46.02
CA ASP A 630 -2.45 -10.53 -44.75
C ASP A 630 -2.56 -9.39 -43.74
N LEU A 631 -2.40 -8.13 -44.19
CA LEU A 631 -2.50 -6.95 -43.33
C LEU A 631 -3.91 -6.81 -42.76
N ASP A 632 -4.94 -6.89 -43.61
CA ASP A 632 -6.34 -6.85 -43.18
C ASP A 632 -6.69 -8.01 -42.24
N SER A 633 -6.21 -9.22 -42.54
CA SER A 633 -6.40 -10.39 -41.66
C SER A 633 -5.78 -10.17 -40.26
N CYS A 634 -4.60 -9.56 -40.18
CA CYS A 634 -3.96 -9.22 -38.91
C CYS A 634 -4.73 -8.10 -38.18
N ALA A 635 -5.14 -7.06 -38.90
CA ALA A 635 -5.94 -5.96 -38.35
C ALA A 635 -7.29 -6.44 -37.79
N VAL A 636 -7.95 -7.42 -38.42
CA VAL A 636 -9.19 -8.04 -37.92
C VAL A 636 -8.94 -8.81 -36.62
N VAL A 637 -7.89 -9.64 -36.54
CA VAL A 637 -7.53 -10.40 -35.32
C VAL A 637 -7.21 -9.46 -34.15
N CYS A 638 -6.39 -8.44 -34.39
CA CYS A 638 -6.01 -7.46 -33.38
C CYS A 638 -7.19 -6.58 -32.93
N ARG A 639 -8.07 -6.16 -33.86
CA ARG A 639 -9.32 -5.45 -33.54
C ARG A 639 -10.25 -6.31 -32.70
N LYS A 640 -10.41 -7.60 -33.02
CA LYS A 640 -11.18 -8.56 -32.22
C LYS A 640 -10.65 -8.60 -30.78
N PHE A 641 -9.35 -8.74 -30.59
CA PHE A 641 -8.75 -8.70 -29.25
C PHE A 641 -8.99 -7.37 -28.52
N ALA A 642 -8.86 -6.22 -29.21
CA ALA A 642 -9.14 -4.92 -28.60
C ALA A 642 -10.62 -4.76 -28.18
N VAL A 643 -11.57 -5.27 -28.98
CA VAL A 643 -13.01 -5.29 -28.65
C VAL A 643 -13.27 -6.18 -27.44
N GLU A 644 -12.79 -7.42 -27.46
CA GLU A 644 -12.96 -8.37 -26.34
C GLU A 644 -12.29 -7.86 -25.06
N LEU A 645 -11.14 -7.18 -25.15
CA LEU A 645 -10.46 -6.56 -24.03
C LEU A 645 -11.26 -5.39 -23.45
N VAL A 646 -11.74 -4.46 -24.28
CA VAL A 646 -12.56 -3.33 -23.82
C VAL A 646 -13.89 -3.82 -23.23
N GLY A 647 -14.50 -4.84 -23.82
CA GLY A 647 -15.69 -5.51 -23.29
C GLY A 647 -15.43 -6.17 -21.93
N SER A 648 -14.38 -7.00 -21.84
CA SER A 648 -14.00 -7.73 -20.64
C SER A 648 -13.58 -6.80 -19.49
N VAL A 649 -12.81 -5.73 -19.77
CA VAL A 649 -12.41 -4.75 -18.75
C VAL A 649 -13.63 -3.98 -18.23
N ARG A 650 -14.51 -3.48 -19.11
CA ARG A 650 -15.77 -2.81 -18.71
C ARG A 650 -16.73 -3.75 -17.98
N GLY A 651 -16.79 -5.02 -18.38
CA GLY A 651 -17.61 -6.05 -17.75
C GLY A 651 -17.11 -6.45 -16.37
N ARG A 652 -15.83 -6.82 -16.25
CA ARG A 652 -15.23 -7.20 -14.96
C ARG A 652 -15.06 -6.03 -14.00
N LEU A 653 -14.99 -4.79 -14.46
CA LEU A 653 -14.92 -3.58 -13.62
C LEU A 653 -16.27 -2.82 -13.52
N ARG A 654 -17.39 -3.45 -13.90
CA ARG A 654 -18.73 -2.82 -13.93
C ARG A 654 -19.21 -2.26 -12.57
N SER A 655 -18.73 -2.81 -11.46
CA SER A 655 -19.02 -2.33 -10.09
C SER A 655 -18.36 -0.99 -9.73
N LEU A 656 -17.70 -0.32 -10.68
CA LEU A 656 -17.30 1.08 -10.54
C LEU A 656 -18.49 2.05 -10.67
N SER A 657 -19.63 1.58 -11.19
CA SER A 657 -20.90 2.31 -11.17
C SER A 657 -21.44 2.52 -9.75
N ASP A 658 -21.24 1.56 -8.85
CA ASP A 658 -21.55 1.71 -7.42
C ASP A 658 -20.64 2.76 -6.76
N MET A 659 -19.38 2.82 -7.20
CA MET A 659 -18.38 3.79 -6.74
C MET A 659 -18.53 5.20 -7.33
N GLU A 660 -19.45 5.43 -8.28
CA GLU A 660 -19.80 6.79 -8.74
C GLU A 660 -20.21 7.68 -7.55
N GLY A 661 -20.86 7.11 -6.53
CA GLY A 661 -21.27 7.85 -5.34
C GLY A 661 -20.11 8.53 -4.61
N CYS A 662 -18.88 8.01 -4.73
CA CYS A 662 -17.72 8.59 -4.07
C CYS A 662 -17.34 9.98 -4.64
N LYS A 663 -17.82 10.33 -5.85
CA LYS A 663 -17.69 11.68 -6.43
C LYS A 663 -18.32 12.77 -5.53
N LEU A 664 -19.25 12.42 -4.65
CA LEU A 664 -19.76 13.29 -3.57
C LEU A 664 -18.64 13.93 -2.73
N TYR A 665 -17.50 13.27 -2.58
CA TYR A 665 -16.39 13.72 -1.74
C TYR A 665 -15.29 14.44 -2.52
N LYS A 666 -15.56 14.85 -3.76
CA LYS A 666 -14.60 15.53 -4.64
C LYS A 666 -15.26 16.69 -5.35
N ALA A 667 -15.17 17.87 -4.75
CA ALA A 667 -15.82 19.11 -5.19
C ALA A 667 -15.60 19.43 -6.69
N LYS A 668 -14.41 19.15 -7.23
CA LYS A 668 -14.09 19.28 -8.66
C LYS A 668 -14.98 18.47 -9.63
N THR A 669 -15.73 17.50 -9.14
CA THR A 669 -16.69 16.69 -9.94
C THR A 669 -18.12 17.23 -9.90
N TYR A 670 -18.41 18.24 -9.07
CA TYR A 670 -19.75 18.77 -8.89
C TYR A 670 -20.22 19.58 -10.11
N PRO A 671 -21.50 19.48 -10.50
CA PRO A 671 -22.12 20.40 -11.45
C PRO A 671 -21.95 21.88 -11.08
N LEU A 672 -21.76 22.73 -12.10
CA LEU A 672 -21.73 24.18 -11.96
C LEU A 672 -23.13 24.75 -11.64
N ASP A 673 -24.18 24.13 -12.16
CA ASP A 673 -25.56 24.44 -11.77
C ASP A 673 -25.89 23.90 -10.37
N ASP A 674 -26.62 24.68 -9.58
CA ASP A 674 -26.90 24.42 -8.17
C ASP A 674 -28.00 23.35 -7.97
N GLU A 675 -29.02 23.32 -8.82
CA GLU A 675 -30.12 22.35 -8.74
C GLU A 675 -29.64 20.95 -9.18
N MET A 676 -28.97 20.88 -10.33
CA MET A 676 -28.37 19.65 -10.84
C MET A 676 -27.27 19.14 -9.90
N ARG A 677 -26.50 20.01 -9.23
CA ARG A 677 -25.57 19.61 -8.17
C ARG A 677 -26.30 18.96 -7.01
N LEU A 678 -27.33 19.60 -6.47
CA LEU A 678 -28.08 19.04 -5.34
C LEU A 678 -28.77 17.72 -5.69
N ALA A 679 -29.34 17.60 -6.89
CA ALA A 679 -29.93 16.36 -7.39
C ALA A 679 -28.89 15.23 -7.51
N ARG A 680 -27.75 15.50 -8.16
CA ARG A 680 -26.68 14.49 -8.36
C ARG A 680 -25.99 14.11 -7.05
N CYS A 681 -25.76 15.06 -6.14
CA CYS A 681 -25.21 14.78 -4.82
C CYS A 681 -26.18 13.95 -3.94
N LYS A 682 -27.50 14.15 -4.05
CA LYS A 682 -28.51 13.28 -3.40
C LYS A 682 -28.46 11.86 -3.95
N GLN A 683 -28.30 11.70 -5.27
CA GLN A 683 -28.12 10.38 -5.91
C GLN A 683 -26.85 9.68 -5.40
N TRP A 684 -25.71 10.39 -5.38
CA TRP A 684 -24.43 9.88 -4.90
C TRP A 684 -24.47 9.48 -3.42
N LEU A 685 -25.11 10.28 -2.56
CA LEU A 685 -25.30 9.94 -1.14
C LEU A 685 -26.11 8.63 -0.99
N LYS A 686 -27.16 8.45 -1.80
CA LYS A 686 -27.96 7.21 -1.81
C LYS A 686 -27.16 6.00 -2.30
N GLN A 687 -26.31 6.15 -3.32
CA GLN A 687 -25.41 5.09 -3.79
C GLN A 687 -24.42 4.67 -2.71
N ASN A 688 -23.73 5.63 -2.09
CA ASN A 688 -22.78 5.38 -1.01
C ASN A 688 -23.42 4.65 0.18
N HIS A 689 -24.62 5.07 0.60
CA HIS A 689 -25.33 4.40 1.68
C HIS A 689 -25.86 3.00 1.27
N GLY A 690 -26.26 2.83 0.02
CA GLY A 690 -26.65 1.55 -0.57
C GLY A 690 -25.53 0.51 -0.61
N LEU A 691 -24.28 0.96 -0.82
CA LEU A 691 -23.09 0.09 -0.81
C LEU A 691 -22.95 -0.69 0.51
N PHE A 692 -23.22 -0.03 1.65
CA PHE A 692 -23.25 -0.62 3.00
C PHE A 692 -24.60 -1.30 3.34
N GLY A 693 -25.38 -1.72 2.32
CA GLY A 693 -26.67 -2.39 2.48
C GLY A 693 -27.75 -1.55 3.18
N GLY A 694 -27.57 -0.22 3.28
CA GLY A 694 -28.43 0.67 4.07
C GLY A 694 -28.31 0.47 5.59
N LYS A 695 -27.23 -0.15 6.08
CA LYS A 695 -27.08 -0.64 7.47
C LYS A 695 -25.79 -0.20 8.17
N LEU A 696 -25.13 0.86 7.69
CA LEU A 696 -23.90 1.38 8.27
C LEU A 696 -24.13 1.84 9.74
N PRO A 697 -23.41 1.32 10.75
CA PRO A 697 -23.71 1.61 12.14
C PRO A 697 -23.62 3.10 12.49
N GLY A 698 -24.71 3.63 13.07
CA GLY A 698 -24.82 5.02 13.51
C GLY A 698 -24.99 6.05 12.38
N PHE A 699 -25.20 5.64 11.13
CA PHE A 699 -25.53 6.55 10.03
C PHE A 699 -27.04 6.89 10.01
N ASP A 700 -27.39 8.12 9.65
CA ASP A 700 -28.76 8.60 9.50
C ASP A 700 -28.90 9.29 8.14
N ASN A 701 -29.56 8.62 7.20
CA ASN A 701 -29.72 9.10 5.83
C ASN A 701 -30.49 10.43 5.77
N ASN A 702 -31.47 10.65 6.64
CA ASN A 702 -32.31 11.83 6.59
C ASN A 702 -31.56 13.06 7.09
N LYS A 703 -30.73 12.91 8.12
CA LYS A 703 -29.83 13.97 8.60
C LYS A 703 -28.66 14.21 7.65
N ALA A 704 -28.09 13.16 7.04
CA ALA A 704 -27.08 13.32 5.98
C ALA A 704 -27.62 14.13 4.78
N VAL A 705 -28.90 13.97 4.41
CA VAL A 705 -29.55 14.79 3.37
C VAL A 705 -29.74 16.26 3.82
N GLN A 706 -29.91 16.53 5.12
CA GLN A 706 -29.95 17.90 5.66
C GLN A 706 -28.58 18.57 5.68
N GLU A 707 -27.52 17.83 6.03
CA GLU A 707 -26.12 18.28 5.97
C GLU A 707 -25.67 18.61 4.54
N LEU A 708 -26.19 17.87 3.54
CA LEU A 708 -25.68 17.80 2.17
C LEU A 708 -25.52 19.15 1.45
N TRP A 709 -26.50 20.05 1.55
CA TRP A 709 -26.43 21.34 0.87
C TRP A 709 -25.30 22.22 1.41
N VAL A 710 -25.21 22.31 2.75
CA VAL A 710 -24.19 23.13 3.42
C VAL A 710 -22.80 22.48 3.26
N PHE A 711 -22.71 21.15 3.34
CA PHE A 711 -21.49 20.40 3.08
C PHE A 711 -20.95 20.62 1.66
N THR A 712 -21.79 20.48 0.63
CA THR A 712 -21.35 20.61 -0.77
C THR A 712 -20.93 22.05 -1.10
N ALA A 713 -21.65 23.06 -0.60
CA ALA A 713 -21.25 24.47 -0.71
C ALA A 713 -19.92 24.74 0.02
N ALA A 714 -19.75 24.21 1.24
CA ALA A 714 -18.53 24.36 2.01
C ALA A 714 -17.33 23.70 1.32
N MET A 715 -17.49 22.48 0.80
CA MET A 715 -16.45 21.76 0.03
C MET A 715 -16.00 22.54 -1.20
N MET A 716 -16.94 23.10 -1.98
CA MET A 716 -16.63 23.96 -3.13
C MET A 716 -15.89 25.25 -2.74
N SER A 717 -16.14 25.79 -1.55
CA SER A 717 -15.52 27.03 -1.06
C SER A 717 -14.12 26.87 -0.46
N GLN A 718 -13.82 25.71 0.14
CA GLN A 718 -12.63 25.51 0.98
C GLN A 718 -11.68 24.40 0.48
N TYR A 719 -12.20 23.39 -0.22
CA TYR A 719 -11.49 22.16 -0.56
C TYR A 719 -11.73 21.73 -2.02
N LYS A 720 -11.81 22.72 -2.94
CA LYS A 720 -12.22 22.52 -4.34
C LYS A 720 -11.31 21.55 -5.11
N ASP A 721 -9.99 21.69 -4.90
CA ASP A 721 -8.95 20.99 -5.65
C ASP A 721 -8.27 19.87 -4.84
N ASP A 722 -8.72 19.62 -3.60
CA ASP A 722 -8.21 18.55 -2.75
C ASP A 722 -8.65 17.14 -3.24
N GLY A 723 -7.76 16.16 -3.04
CA GLY A 723 -8.04 14.75 -3.30
C GLY A 723 -8.88 14.09 -2.20
N PHE A 724 -9.47 12.93 -2.49
CA PHE A 724 -10.42 12.25 -1.59
C PHE A 724 -9.89 12.00 -0.16
N HIS A 725 -8.67 11.49 -0.02
CA HIS A 725 -8.05 11.28 1.31
C HIS A 725 -7.56 12.58 1.95
N GLN A 726 -7.11 13.56 1.14
CA GLN A 726 -6.61 14.85 1.63
C GLN A 726 -7.73 15.72 2.20
N GLY A 727 -8.86 15.80 1.51
CA GLY A 727 -10.06 16.49 1.99
C GLY A 727 -10.64 15.83 3.23
N LEU A 728 -10.58 14.49 3.33
CA LEU A 728 -10.99 13.79 4.55
C LEU A 728 -10.08 14.15 5.74
N ALA A 729 -8.75 14.08 5.58
CA ALA A 729 -7.83 14.44 6.66
C ALA A 729 -8.07 15.90 7.13
N LEU A 730 -8.17 16.85 6.20
CA LEU A 730 -8.40 18.27 6.49
C LEU A 730 -9.77 18.57 7.15
N THR A 731 -10.78 17.74 6.92
CA THR A 731 -12.10 17.88 7.57
C THR A 731 -12.19 17.14 8.90
N LEU A 732 -11.43 16.05 9.09
CA LEU A 732 -11.27 15.40 10.39
C LEU A 732 -10.42 16.24 11.35
N ASP A 733 -9.34 16.86 10.90
CA ASP A 733 -8.53 17.79 11.72
C ASP A 733 -9.29 19.08 12.09
N ASN A 734 -10.51 19.29 11.56
CA ASN A 734 -11.35 20.45 11.81
C ASN A 734 -12.58 20.10 12.68
N ASN A 735 -12.46 20.35 13.99
CA ASN A 735 -13.53 20.13 14.98
C ASN A 735 -14.90 20.74 14.62
N GLU A 736 -14.94 21.85 13.86
CA GLU A 736 -16.22 22.45 13.44
C GLU A 736 -16.86 21.68 12.28
N TRP A 737 -16.07 21.05 11.41
CA TRP A 737 -16.60 20.16 10.36
C TRP A 737 -17.13 18.87 10.96
N GLN A 738 -16.38 18.23 11.87
CA GLN A 738 -16.86 17.05 12.63
C GLN A 738 -18.21 17.29 13.32
N ARG A 739 -18.44 18.51 13.86
CA ARG A 739 -19.70 18.91 14.50
C ARG A 739 -20.82 19.26 13.52
N SER A 740 -20.49 19.78 12.35
CA SER A 740 -21.47 20.30 11.37
C SER A 740 -21.95 19.23 10.39
N TYR A 741 -21.12 18.21 10.11
CA TYR A 741 -21.39 17.17 9.11
C TYR A 741 -21.15 15.74 9.62
N PRO A 742 -21.52 15.38 10.87
CA PRO A 742 -21.19 14.07 11.45
C PRO A 742 -21.71 12.87 10.66
N TYR A 743 -22.84 12.97 9.94
CA TYR A 743 -23.37 11.83 9.19
C TYR A 743 -22.67 11.65 7.84
N ILE A 744 -22.41 12.74 7.10
CA ILE A 744 -21.63 12.71 5.86
C ILE A 744 -20.18 12.29 6.14
N LEU A 745 -19.54 12.81 7.20
CA LEU A 745 -18.18 12.42 7.57
C LEU A 745 -18.10 10.95 8.02
N ARG A 746 -19.09 10.46 8.78
CA ARG A 746 -19.18 9.03 9.14
C ARG A 746 -19.20 8.13 7.90
N LEU A 747 -19.95 8.50 6.87
CA LEU A 747 -20.00 7.75 5.61
C LEU A 747 -18.70 7.88 4.81
N TRP A 748 -18.07 9.07 4.79
CA TRP A 748 -16.76 9.28 4.18
C TRP A 748 -15.68 8.41 4.85
N GLN A 749 -15.67 8.34 6.18
CA GLN A 749 -14.74 7.51 6.94
C GLN A 749 -14.90 6.02 6.62
N ALA A 750 -16.14 5.51 6.55
CA ALA A 750 -16.41 4.13 6.18
C ALA A 750 -15.97 3.80 4.75
N LEU A 751 -16.19 4.72 3.79
CA LEU A 751 -15.73 4.58 2.41
C LEU A 751 -14.20 4.62 2.30
N ALA A 752 -13.54 5.50 3.07
CA ALA A 752 -12.11 5.73 2.93
C ALA A 752 -11.23 4.59 3.45
N VAL A 753 -11.78 3.70 4.28
CA VAL A 753 -11.12 2.46 4.70
C VAL A 753 -11.50 1.24 3.85
N LEU A 754 -12.31 1.38 2.79
CA LEU A 754 -12.63 0.25 1.92
C LEU A 754 -11.39 -0.22 1.14
N PRO A 755 -10.94 -1.48 1.32
CA PRO A 755 -9.82 -2.00 0.57
C PRO A 755 -10.30 -2.36 -0.84
N LEU A 756 -9.64 -1.85 -1.88
CA LEU A 756 -9.96 -2.17 -3.28
C LEU A 756 -9.08 -3.27 -3.88
N SER A 757 -8.05 -3.69 -3.16
CA SER A 757 -6.92 -4.45 -3.68
C SER A 757 -6.28 -5.32 -2.61
N THR A 758 -5.86 -6.53 -2.97
CA THR A 758 -5.01 -7.43 -2.14
C THR A 758 -3.52 -7.26 -2.42
N VAL A 759 -3.11 -6.25 -3.19
CA VAL A 759 -1.69 -6.08 -3.60
C VAL A 759 -0.73 -5.90 -2.41
N GLU A 760 -1.15 -5.35 -1.27
CA GLU A 760 -0.30 -5.37 -0.07
C GLU A 760 -0.15 -6.78 0.53
N CYS A 761 -1.16 -7.66 0.38
CA CYS A 761 -1.06 -9.08 0.74
C CYS A 761 -0.06 -9.80 -0.17
N GLU A 762 -0.12 -9.59 -1.49
CA GLU A 762 0.86 -10.12 -2.45
C GLU A 762 2.29 -9.65 -2.13
N ARG A 763 2.46 -8.37 -1.75
CA ARG A 763 3.74 -7.80 -1.26
C ARG A 763 4.16 -8.40 0.08
N GLY A 764 3.21 -8.70 0.95
CA GLY A 764 3.43 -9.38 2.23
C GLY A 764 3.92 -10.82 2.05
N PHE A 765 3.31 -11.60 1.15
CA PHE A 765 3.81 -12.93 0.79
C PHE A 765 5.16 -12.86 0.04
N SER A 766 5.38 -11.84 -0.79
CA SER A 766 6.70 -11.60 -1.39
C SER A 766 7.77 -11.35 -0.32
N LYS A 767 7.45 -10.54 0.71
CA LYS A 767 8.30 -10.30 1.89
C LYS A 767 8.50 -11.55 2.75
N GLN A 768 7.46 -12.35 2.96
CA GLN A 768 7.54 -13.65 3.65
C GLN A 768 8.56 -14.56 2.95
N ASN A 769 8.49 -14.66 1.62
CA ASN A 769 9.39 -15.48 0.82
C ASN A 769 10.84 -14.98 0.81
N LEU A 770 11.07 -13.66 0.91
CA LEU A 770 12.42 -13.11 1.11
C LEU A 770 12.99 -13.56 2.47
N ILE A 771 12.22 -13.42 3.55
CA ILE A 771 12.66 -13.73 4.92
C ILE A 771 12.80 -15.25 5.15
N LYS A 772 11.82 -16.06 4.74
CA LYS A 772 11.83 -17.54 4.77
C LYS A 772 12.22 -18.08 3.39
N SER A 773 13.51 -17.90 3.07
CA SER A 773 14.15 -18.51 1.89
C SER A 773 14.38 -20.02 2.10
N TRP A 774 14.84 -20.75 1.08
CA TRP A 774 15.02 -22.20 1.16
C TRP A 774 16.06 -22.60 2.21
N GLU A 775 17.13 -21.82 2.31
CA GLU A 775 18.22 -21.90 3.29
C GLU A 775 17.76 -21.48 4.70
N ARG A 776 16.58 -20.83 4.80
CA ARG A 776 15.96 -20.34 6.04
C ARG A 776 14.61 -21.02 6.33
N GLY A 777 14.36 -22.19 5.73
CA GLY A 777 13.09 -22.90 5.83
C GLY A 777 12.66 -23.22 7.27
N CYS A 778 13.61 -23.44 8.17
CA CYS A 778 13.38 -23.74 9.59
C CYS A 778 12.91 -22.54 10.45
N LEU A 779 12.58 -21.39 9.85
CA LEU A 779 11.94 -20.27 10.56
C LEU A 779 10.49 -20.62 10.93
N GLY A 780 10.25 -20.81 12.22
CA GLY A 780 8.92 -21.00 12.80
C GLY A 780 8.08 -19.71 12.77
N ASP A 781 6.76 -19.90 12.70
CA ASP A 781 5.81 -18.86 12.28
C ASP A 781 5.77 -17.63 13.20
N ASP A 782 5.95 -17.79 14.52
CA ASP A 782 6.08 -16.65 15.46
C ASP A 782 7.27 -15.74 15.09
N THR A 783 8.44 -16.33 14.86
CA THR A 783 9.66 -15.59 14.51
C THR A 783 9.54 -14.97 13.11
N LEU A 784 8.86 -15.65 12.19
CA LEU A 784 8.56 -15.12 10.87
C LEU A 784 7.61 -13.92 10.95
N GLY A 785 6.55 -14.00 11.77
CA GLY A 785 5.61 -12.91 12.02
C GLY A 785 6.27 -11.69 12.66
N ASP A 786 7.19 -11.89 13.61
CA ASP A 786 7.97 -10.82 14.23
C ASP A 786 8.94 -10.17 13.24
N LEU A 787 9.69 -10.97 12.46
CA LEU A 787 10.55 -10.47 11.39
C LEU A 787 9.77 -9.68 10.32
N MET A 788 8.60 -10.18 9.91
CA MET A 788 7.71 -9.50 8.97
C MET A 788 7.17 -8.19 9.56
N ARG A 789 6.77 -8.14 10.83
CA ARG A 789 6.30 -6.91 11.48
C ARG A 789 7.42 -5.87 11.54
N CYS A 790 8.61 -6.26 12.00
CA CYS A 790 9.80 -5.42 12.06
C CYS A 790 10.26 -4.95 10.66
N SER A 791 10.10 -5.75 9.61
CA SER A 791 10.43 -5.36 8.24
C SER A 791 9.37 -4.42 7.62
N LEU A 792 8.08 -4.76 7.73
CA LEU A 792 6.97 -4.08 7.03
C LEU A 792 6.51 -2.77 7.68
N LEU A 793 6.43 -2.69 9.01
CA LEU A 793 5.81 -1.54 9.68
C LEU A 793 6.71 -0.30 9.70
N GLN A 794 6.09 0.88 9.64
CA GLN A 794 6.78 2.18 9.54
C GLN A 794 6.21 3.14 10.60
N TYR A 795 6.81 3.06 11.78
CA TYR A 795 6.57 3.88 12.98
C TYR A 795 7.88 4.45 13.51
N ASN A 796 7.80 5.51 14.32
CA ASN A 796 8.95 6.08 15.00
C ASN A 796 9.15 5.34 16.33
N ILE A 797 10.27 4.64 16.48
CA ILE A 797 10.50 3.74 17.62
C ILE A 797 11.15 4.50 18.77
N GLU A 798 10.43 4.62 19.89
CA GLU A 798 10.99 5.09 21.17
C GLU A 798 11.75 3.95 21.86
N TRP A 799 13.05 3.86 21.57
CA TRP A 799 13.91 2.73 21.94
C TRP A 799 13.98 2.41 23.43
N PHE A 800 13.84 3.41 24.31
CA PHE A 800 13.78 3.20 25.75
C PHE A 800 12.51 2.43 26.18
N ASP A 801 11.43 2.58 25.42
CA ASP A 801 10.14 1.97 25.72
C ASP A 801 10.08 0.56 25.10
N VAL A 802 10.79 0.32 23.99
CA VAL A 802 11.17 -1.06 23.55
C VAL A 802 11.98 -1.78 24.63
N VAL A 803 12.94 -1.10 25.28
CA VAL A 803 13.68 -1.67 26.42
C VAL A 803 12.76 -1.89 27.64
N ALA A 804 11.72 -1.07 27.84
CA ALA A 804 10.72 -1.32 28.87
C ALA A 804 9.87 -2.57 28.58
N VAL A 805 9.37 -2.73 27.35
CA VAL A 805 8.69 -3.97 26.88
C VAL A 805 9.57 -5.19 27.11
N PHE A 806 10.82 -5.14 26.63
CA PHE A 806 11.81 -6.21 26.80
C PHE A 806 12.11 -6.55 28.27
N ARG A 807 12.11 -5.55 29.17
CA ARG A 807 12.27 -5.75 30.63
C ARG A 807 11.00 -6.29 31.29
N GLY A 808 9.81 -6.01 30.74
CA GLY A 808 8.53 -6.56 31.20
C GLY A 808 8.30 -8.04 30.82
N GLU A 809 8.94 -8.53 29.76
CA GLU A 809 8.83 -9.93 29.32
C GLU A 809 9.60 -10.93 30.23
N LYS A 810 8.98 -11.21 31.39
CA LYS A 810 9.33 -12.16 32.46
C LYS A 810 10.64 -11.90 33.22
N PRO A 811 10.69 -12.23 34.53
CA PRO A 811 11.89 -12.08 35.34
C PRO A 811 12.98 -13.04 34.87
N ARG A 812 14.08 -12.47 34.39
CA ARG A 812 15.32 -13.20 34.09
C ARG A 812 16.11 -13.37 35.39
N ARG A 813 17.11 -14.25 35.42
CA ARG A 813 18.05 -14.31 36.56
C ARG A 813 18.61 -12.90 36.80
N PRO A 814 18.69 -12.42 38.07
CA PRO A 814 19.25 -11.11 38.35
C PRO A 814 20.63 -10.95 37.70
N LEU A 815 20.90 -9.77 37.14
CA LEU A 815 22.27 -9.37 36.85
C LEU A 815 23.06 -9.53 38.15
N ARG A 816 24.16 -10.29 38.15
CA ARG A 816 25.07 -10.32 39.30
C ARG A 816 25.64 -8.92 39.46
N ASP A 817 25.20 -8.23 40.49
CA ASP A 817 25.77 -6.96 40.88
C ASP A 817 27.18 -7.21 41.41
N LEU A 818 28.18 -6.92 40.59
CA LEU A 818 29.60 -7.12 40.90
C LEU A 818 30.23 -5.86 41.49
N SER A 819 29.43 -4.87 41.92
CA SER A 819 29.91 -3.69 42.65
C SER A 819 30.50 -4.01 44.04
N SER A 820 30.34 -5.25 44.55
CA SER A 820 30.75 -5.65 45.90
C SER A 820 31.99 -6.54 45.99
N SER A 821 32.91 -6.48 45.01
CA SER A 821 34.22 -7.15 45.09
C SER A 821 35.38 -6.15 45.12
N ASN A 822 35.62 -5.57 46.31
CA ASN A 822 36.87 -4.84 46.59
C ASN A 822 38.07 -5.81 46.51
N PRO A 823 39.13 -5.50 45.75
CA PRO A 823 40.39 -6.23 45.83
C PRO A 823 41.23 -5.68 47.00
N THR A 824 41.17 -6.35 48.15
CA THR A 824 42.01 -6.05 49.32
C THR A 824 42.78 -7.27 49.78
N SER A 825 44.00 -7.05 50.29
CA SER A 825 44.95 -8.02 50.85
C SER A 825 45.35 -9.19 49.95
N VAL A 826 46.54 -9.08 49.36
CA VAL A 826 47.41 -10.23 49.05
C VAL A 826 47.99 -10.73 50.38
N GLU A 827 47.85 -12.03 50.67
CA GLU A 827 48.73 -12.78 51.58
C GLU A 827 48.92 -14.22 51.03
N ASP A 828 50.05 -14.85 51.35
CA ASP A 828 50.49 -16.14 50.80
C ASP A 828 49.83 -17.36 51.47
N GLY A 829 49.77 -18.51 50.76
CA GLY A 829 49.39 -19.76 51.43
C GLY A 829 49.24 -21.03 50.57
N GLY A 830 50.32 -21.81 50.46
CA GLY A 830 50.25 -23.29 50.40
C GLY A 830 49.90 -23.97 49.07
N ALA A 831 50.79 -24.85 48.61
CA ALA A 831 50.52 -25.77 47.50
C ALA A 831 49.86 -27.07 47.98
N SER A 832 48.98 -27.65 47.16
CA SER A 832 48.69 -29.10 47.19
C SER A 832 48.26 -29.59 45.80
N THR A 833 48.59 -30.83 45.47
CA THR A 833 48.40 -31.44 44.14
C THR A 833 47.25 -32.45 44.14
N SER A 834 46.45 -32.48 43.08
CA SER A 834 45.62 -33.63 42.70
C SER A 834 45.34 -33.63 41.20
N GLU A 835 45.09 -34.82 40.64
CA GLU A 835 45.18 -35.12 39.21
C GLU A 835 43.85 -34.99 38.43
N PRO A 836 43.90 -34.87 37.08
CA PRO A 836 42.71 -34.63 36.27
C PRO A 836 41.84 -35.89 36.07
N THR A 837 40.54 -35.67 35.80
CA THR A 837 39.56 -36.71 35.42
C THR A 837 39.06 -36.44 33.99
N PRO A 838 38.91 -37.46 33.12
CA PRO A 838 38.94 -37.23 31.67
C PRO A 838 37.61 -36.81 31.01
N LEU A 839 37.74 -36.36 29.76
CA LEU A 839 36.64 -36.03 28.83
C LEU A 839 35.73 -37.25 28.55
N VAL A 840 34.44 -36.98 28.36
CA VAL A 840 33.45 -37.93 27.85
C VAL A 840 32.93 -37.40 26.51
N GLU A 841 32.99 -38.22 25.47
CA GLU A 841 32.52 -37.87 24.13
C GLU A 841 30.97 -37.85 24.03
N PRO A 842 30.38 -36.95 23.22
CA PRO A 842 28.95 -36.97 22.94
C PRO A 842 28.59 -38.13 22.00
N ARG A 843 27.48 -38.83 22.29
CA ARG A 843 26.93 -39.88 21.40
C ARG A 843 25.85 -39.31 20.48
N GLY A 844 25.95 -39.69 19.20
CA GLY A 844 24.85 -39.96 18.25
C GLY A 844 23.76 -38.90 18.13
#